data_AF-A0A6L6HKH3-F1
#
_entry.id   AF-A0A6L6HKH3-F1
#
_cell.length_a   1.000
_cell.length_b   1.000
_cell.length_c   1.000
_cell.angle_alpha   90.00
_cell.angle_beta   90.00
_cell.angle_gamma   90.00
#
_symmetry.space_group_name_H-M   'P 1'
#
loop_
_entity.id
_entity.type
_entity.pdbx_description
1 polymer ?
#
loop_
_entity_poly.entity_id
_entity_poly.type
_entity_poly.pdbx_seq_one_letter_code
_entity_poly.pdbx_strand_id
1 'polypeptide(L)'
;MHHDGPVIDISAEMRTSYLDYAMSVIVSRAIPDLRDGLKPVHRRILYAMDESGNTPDKAYRKSARPVGDVMGKYHPHGDAAIYDALVRMAQDFSMSLPLLDGQGNFGSMDGDPPAAMRYTEVRMDKPANFLLMDIDKDTVDFQDNYDGKDREPTVLPARFPNMLVNGAGGIAVGMATNIPPHNLGEVIDATLELIENPDLPTERLLEIIPGPDFPTGALILGRSGARKAYLEGRGSVIIRAKTHIEELRKDRWAIVVDEVPYQVNKSSLIERIAELAKEKRVEGIALVQDESDRQGVRVVVELKRDATPDVVLNQLFRFTALQTSFGCNMLALNGGRPEQLTLRDFLTHFIGFREEVVARRTAYELRKARERSHVLCGLAVAVSNVDEVVATIRSSADAAEARERLMERRWPAHDILEYLRLIDDPLHPVNDDGTYNLSETQARAILDLRLQRLTQLGVQEVTEELGQLADAIRDYLAILGSRERIMGIISDELREVRALFAVPRRTEITDWSGDMEDEDLIEREDMVVTITSGGYIKRTALAEFRSQRRGGKGLSSMATKEDDVVTTLFVANTHTELLFFTTDGMVYRLKTWRLPLGGRTAKGKAIVNILPIEPGVSIAALMPVDAPEAEWDRYQAIFATSDGDVRRNALSDFTSVRTNGKIAMKLPEGVSLIGVRMATEDDDVMLVTDSGRAIRFPTTDVRVFKGRDSTGVRGIRLTNGDRVVSMSVIRHFEADPAERAAYLKMRRAVAGALDDGAEADEDEEAVAEGSITPARYAQMSAAEDLILTITAGGAGKISSSHDYPVRGRGGQGVMAMDKAMRGGALVASFPVDMDDQIMLATSTGQSIRVPVDGISFRSRSAGGVRVFSTAPGEEVVSVARIAEQGDGEETSED
;
A
#
# COMPACT_ATOMS: atom_id res chain seq x y z
N MET A 1 32.58 -60.84 -11.03
CA MET A 1 31.52 -61.50 -10.24
C MET A 1 30.19 -61.07 -10.82
N HIS A 2 29.44 -61.98 -11.44
CA HIS A 2 28.06 -61.71 -11.84
C HIS A 2 27.22 -61.66 -10.58
N HIS A 3 26.52 -60.55 -10.34
CA HIS A 3 25.65 -60.37 -9.20
C HIS A 3 24.27 -60.93 -9.58
N ASP A 4 23.93 -62.13 -9.10
CA ASP A 4 22.64 -62.83 -9.35
C ASP A 4 21.47 -62.30 -8.49
N GLY A 5 21.61 -61.09 -7.94
CA GLY A 5 20.54 -60.41 -7.20
C GLY A 5 19.54 -59.72 -8.14
N PRO A 6 18.35 -59.34 -7.64
CA PRO A 6 17.38 -58.58 -8.41
C PRO A 6 18.01 -57.30 -8.96
N VAL A 7 17.89 -57.11 -10.28
CA VAL A 7 18.37 -55.91 -10.99
C VAL A 7 17.23 -54.91 -11.03
N ILE A 8 17.44 -53.72 -10.44
CA ILE A 8 16.47 -52.63 -10.46
C ILE A 8 16.90 -51.63 -11.54
N ASP A 9 15.97 -51.24 -12.41
CA ASP A 9 16.21 -50.18 -13.39
C ASP A 9 16.36 -48.83 -12.69
N ILE A 10 17.47 -48.12 -12.95
CA ILE A 10 17.78 -46.86 -12.28
C ILE A 10 16.74 -45.77 -12.58
N SER A 11 16.16 -45.76 -13.79
CA SER A 11 15.14 -44.78 -14.14
C SER A 11 13.82 -45.05 -13.41
N ALA A 12 13.44 -46.32 -13.27
CA ALA A 12 12.27 -46.73 -12.50
C ALA A 12 12.46 -46.47 -10.99
N GLU A 13 13.63 -46.76 -10.44
CA GLU A 13 13.94 -46.51 -9.03
C GLU A 13 13.90 -45.01 -8.73
N MET A 14 14.65 -44.18 -9.48
CA MET A 14 14.66 -42.72 -9.24
C MET A 14 13.27 -42.11 -9.31
N ARG A 15 12.41 -42.56 -10.25
CA ARG A 15 11.03 -42.09 -10.35
C ARG A 15 10.21 -42.49 -9.13
N THR A 16 10.32 -43.74 -8.70
CA THR A 16 9.57 -44.27 -7.54
C THR A 16 10.01 -43.58 -6.26
N SER A 17 11.31 -43.55 -5.95
CA SER A 17 11.81 -42.94 -4.72
C SER A 17 11.50 -41.42 -4.67
N TYR A 18 11.58 -40.72 -5.82
CA TYR A 18 11.22 -39.30 -5.88
C TYR A 18 9.72 -39.08 -5.65
N LEU A 19 8.85 -39.89 -6.25
CA LEU A 19 7.40 -39.80 -6.07
C LEU A 19 6.99 -40.10 -4.62
N ASP A 20 7.55 -41.14 -4.02
CA ASP A 20 7.26 -41.51 -2.63
C ASP A 20 7.68 -40.39 -1.66
N TYR A 21 8.89 -39.83 -1.86
CA TYR A 21 9.35 -38.68 -1.09
C TYR A 21 8.45 -37.45 -1.31
N ALA A 22 8.09 -37.14 -2.56
CA ALA A 22 7.24 -35.99 -2.88
C ALA A 22 5.85 -36.12 -2.24
N MET A 23 5.22 -37.28 -2.35
CA MET A 23 3.91 -37.57 -1.75
C MET A 23 3.95 -37.46 -0.23
N SER A 24 4.98 -38.03 0.41
CA SER A 24 5.17 -37.94 1.86
C SER A 24 5.34 -36.48 2.33
N VAL A 25 6.11 -35.66 1.60
CA VAL A 25 6.28 -34.24 1.93
C VAL A 25 4.99 -33.44 1.76
N ILE A 26 4.20 -33.73 0.71
CA ILE A 26 2.92 -33.05 0.46
C ILE A 26 1.90 -33.37 1.54
N VAL A 27 1.65 -34.66 1.79
CA VAL A 27 0.53 -35.12 2.63
C VAL A 27 0.87 -35.08 4.13
N SER A 28 2.12 -35.39 4.50
CA SER A 28 2.49 -35.65 5.89
C SER A 28 3.47 -34.63 6.48
N ARG A 29 3.71 -33.49 5.80
CA ARG A 29 4.65 -32.47 6.30
C ARG A 29 4.24 -31.03 6.02
N ALA A 30 4.10 -30.65 4.75
CA ALA A 30 4.13 -29.24 4.36
C ALA A 30 2.74 -28.57 4.29
N ILE A 31 1.72 -29.28 3.81
CA ILE A 31 0.38 -28.75 3.58
C ILE A 31 -0.52 -29.11 4.77
N PRO A 32 -1.28 -28.16 5.33
CA PRO A 32 -2.22 -28.43 6.43
C PRO A 32 -3.49 -29.14 5.95
N ASP A 33 -4.17 -29.85 6.87
CA ASP A 33 -5.48 -30.45 6.60
C ASP A 33 -6.59 -29.41 6.75
N LEU A 34 -7.50 -29.36 5.78
CA LEU A 34 -8.62 -28.42 5.72
C LEU A 34 -9.50 -28.45 6.98
N ARG A 35 -9.67 -29.63 7.58
CA ARG A 35 -10.64 -29.88 8.66
C ARG A 35 -10.25 -29.24 9.98
N ASP A 36 -8.96 -29.26 10.33
CA ASP A 36 -8.45 -28.71 11.60
C ASP A 36 -7.47 -27.53 11.42
N GLY A 37 -7.01 -27.26 10.19
CA GLY A 37 -6.06 -26.19 9.91
C GLY A 37 -4.63 -26.48 10.38
N LEU A 38 -4.31 -27.72 10.76
CA LEU A 38 -3.04 -28.08 11.36
C LEU A 38 -2.16 -28.90 10.43
N LYS A 39 -0.85 -28.69 10.56
CA LYS A 39 0.17 -29.61 10.05
C LYS A 39 0.36 -30.75 11.05
N PRO A 40 0.91 -31.90 10.61
CA PRO A 40 1.14 -33.04 11.50
C PRO A 40 1.95 -32.71 12.76
N VAL A 41 2.96 -31.84 12.67
CA VAL A 41 3.76 -31.43 13.85
C VAL A 41 2.91 -30.68 14.88
N HIS A 42 2.04 -29.75 14.46
CA HIS A 42 1.17 -29.01 15.37
C HIS A 42 0.16 -29.94 16.04
N ARG A 43 -0.46 -30.84 15.25
CA ARG A 43 -1.41 -31.84 15.75
C ARG A 43 -0.80 -32.74 16.81
N ARG A 44 0.41 -33.25 16.56
CA ARG A 44 1.15 -34.11 17.49
C ARG A 44 1.52 -33.38 18.78
N ILE A 45 1.92 -32.11 18.69
CA ILE A 45 2.22 -31.29 19.87
C ILE A 45 0.97 -31.15 20.75
N LEU A 46 -0.15 -30.72 20.17
CA LEU A 46 -1.40 -30.54 20.92
C LEU A 46 -1.88 -31.86 21.53
N TYR A 47 -1.87 -32.95 20.75
CA TYR A 47 -2.30 -34.26 21.22
C TYR A 47 -1.41 -34.82 22.35
N ALA A 48 -0.08 -34.70 22.26
CA ALA A 48 0.81 -35.13 23.34
C ALA A 48 0.64 -34.28 24.61
N MET A 49 0.37 -32.99 24.46
CA MET A 49 0.07 -32.09 25.59
C MET A 49 -1.25 -32.46 26.26
N ASP A 50 -2.28 -32.83 25.49
CA ASP A 50 -3.56 -33.32 26.00
C ASP A 50 -3.41 -34.65 26.75
N GLU A 51 -2.75 -35.64 26.12
CA GLU A 51 -2.52 -36.97 26.70
C GLU A 51 -1.75 -36.90 28.03
N SER A 52 -0.80 -35.97 28.13
CA SER A 52 -0.03 -35.74 29.37
C SER A 52 -0.74 -34.86 30.40
N GLY A 53 -1.96 -34.39 30.10
CA GLY A 53 -2.76 -33.51 30.95
C GLY A 53 -2.12 -32.13 31.17
N ASN A 54 -1.47 -31.56 30.16
CA ASN A 54 -0.91 -30.20 30.18
C ASN A 54 -1.94 -29.15 29.73
N THR A 55 -3.11 -29.19 30.35
CA THR A 55 -4.28 -28.36 30.03
C THR A 55 -4.16 -26.93 30.59
N PRO A 56 -4.98 -25.97 30.14
CA PRO A 56 -4.87 -24.56 30.52
C PRO A 56 -5.06 -24.29 32.02
N ASP A 57 -5.79 -25.15 32.73
CA ASP A 57 -6.03 -25.06 34.18
C ASP A 57 -4.86 -25.57 35.02
N LYS A 58 -3.84 -26.17 34.41
CA LYS A 58 -2.65 -26.68 35.11
C LYS A 58 -1.53 -25.65 35.15
N ALA A 59 -0.58 -25.90 36.05
CA ALA A 59 0.66 -25.17 36.12
C ALA A 59 1.50 -25.38 34.85
N TYR A 60 2.26 -24.37 34.45
CA TYR A 60 3.20 -24.46 33.34
C TYR A 60 4.20 -25.61 33.54
N ARG A 61 4.61 -26.23 32.42
CA ARG A 61 5.62 -27.30 32.41
C ARG A 61 6.78 -26.90 31.52
N LYS A 62 7.99 -27.36 31.82
CA LYS A 62 9.18 -27.13 30.98
C LYS A 62 8.91 -27.58 29.55
N SER A 63 9.20 -26.73 28.56
CA SER A 63 8.95 -27.01 27.13
C SER A 63 9.69 -28.26 26.64
N ALA A 64 10.83 -28.59 27.24
CA ALA A 64 11.55 -29.84 26.97
C ALA A 64 10.71 -31.11 27.16
N ARG A 65 9.70 -31.09 28.04
CA ARG A 65 8.83 -32.25 28.31
C ARG A 65 7.87 -32.54 27.14
N PRO A 66 6.96 -31.64 26.73
CA PRO A 66 6.12 -31.89 25.57
C PRO A 66 6.93 -32.11 24.28
N VAL A 67 8.07 -31.43 24.10
CA VAL A 67 8.96 -31.71 22.95
C VAL A 67 9.49 -33.15 22.99
N GLY A 68 9.95 -33.62 24.16
CA GLY A 68 10.41 -35.00 24.34
C GLY A 68 9.32 -36.04 24.15
N ASP A 69 8.12 -35.79 24.68
CA ASP A 69 6.96 -36.69 24.55
C ASP A 69 6.53 -36.82 23.07
N VAL A 70 6.47 -35.70 22.34
CA VAL A 70 6.16 -35.68 20.90
C VAL A 70 7.22 -36.42 20.10
N MET A 71 8.50 -36.15 20.38
CA MET A 71 9.62 -36.79 19.67
C MET A 71 9.66 -38.30 19.93
N GLY A 72 9.40 -38.71 21.18
CA GLY A 72 9.46 -40.09 21.61
C GLY A 72 8.33 -40.97 21.09
N LYS A 73 7.11 -40.43 20.94
CA LYS A 73 5.92 -41.20 20.55
C LYS A 73 5.47 -40.99 19.11
N TYR A 74 5.50 -39.76 18.60
CA TYR A 74 4.73 -39.40 17.40
C TYR A 74 5.57 -38.79 16.26
N HIS A 75 6.65 -38.06 16.57
CA HIS A 75 7.39 -37.28 15.58
C HIS A 75 8.88 -37.66 15.58
N PRO A 76 9.30 -38.66 14.79
CA PRO A 76 10.67 -39.17 14.76
C PRO A 76 11.62 -38.25 13.96
N HIS A 77 11.56 -36.95 14.22
CA HIS A 77 12.40 -35.91 13.62
C HIS A 77 13.02 -35.05 14.73
N GLY A 78 14.00 -34.22 14.37
CA GLY A 78 14.76 -33.43 15.32
C GLY A 78 13.88 -32.57 16.24
N ASP A 79 14.29 -32.49 17.50
CA ASP A 79 13.70 -31.70 18.58
C ASP A 79 13.54 -30.21 18.21
N ALA A 80 14.51 -29.64 17.47
CA ALA A 80 14.49 -28.25 17.04
C ALA A 80 13.20 -27.88 16.27
N ALA A 81 12.80 -28.70 15.29
CA ALA A 81 11.61 -28.41 14.48
C ALA A 81 10.30 -28.47 15.30
N ILE A 82 10.26 -29.36 16.29
CA ILE A 82 9.13 -29.49 17.22
C ILE A 82 9.09 -28.26 18.13
N TYR A 83 10.23 -27.85 18.67
CA TYR A 83 10.32 -26.68 19.54
C TYR A 83 10.00 -25.37 18.81
N ASP A 84 10.48 -25.18 17.58
CA ASP A 84 10.18 -23.99 16.78
C ASP A 84 8.67 -23.90 16.46
N ALA A 85 8.04 -25.03 16.13
CA ALA A 85 6.60 -25.10 15.91
C ALA A 85 5.82 -24.79 17.20
N LEU A 86 6.27 -25.31 18.35
CA LEU A 86 5.70 -25.03 19.67
C LEU A 86 5.81 -23.54 20.01
N VAL A 87 6.99 -22.95 19.81
CA VAL A 87 7.24 -21.53 20.08
C VAL A 87 6.32 -20.66 19.23
N ARG A 88 6.18 -20.97 17.93
CA ARG A 88 5.29 -20.23 17.03
C ARG A 88 3.83 -20.26 17.50
N MET A 89 3.37 -21.36 18.09
CA MET A 89 2.01 -21.49 18.64
C MET A 89 1.75 -20.68 19.91
N ALA A 90 2.81 -20.13 20.53
CA ALA A 90 2.73 -19.26 21.70
C ALA A 90 3.04 -17.77 21.40
N GLN A 91 3.41 -17.43 20.17
CA GLN A 91 3.73 -16.06 19.76
C GLN A 91 2.48 -15.34 19.24
N ASP A 92 2.03 -14.31 19.96
CA ASP A 92 0.85 -13.49 19.62
C ASP A 92 1.02 -12.62 18.37
N PHE A 93 2.26 -12.25 18.01
CA PHE A 93 2.59 -11.58 16.75
C PHE A 93 2.67 -12.54 15.55
N SER A 94 2.64 -13.86 15.78
CA SER A 94 2.76 -14.89 14.75
C SER A 94 1.42 -15.54 14.42
N MET A 95 0.60 -15.82 15.44
CA MET A 95 -0.72 -16.42 15.34
C MET A 95 -1.80 -15.46 15.85
N SER A 96 -2.89 -15.32 15.09
CA SER A 96 -4.01 -14.44 15.46
C SER A 96 -4.68 -14.87 16.77
N LEU A 97 -4.82 -16.20 16.94
CA LEU A 97 -5.30 -16.87 18.14
C LEU A 97 -4.27 -17.92 18.59
N PRO A 98 -3.37 -17.57 19.54
CA PRO A 98 -2.42 -18.51 20.10
C PRO A 98 -3.10 -19.78 20.63
N LEU A 99 -2.44 -20.92 20.41
CA LEU A 99 -2.94 -22.22 20.87
C LEU A 99 -2.20 -22.67 22.15
N LEU A 100 -1.02 -22.11 22.40
CA LEU A 100 -0.21 -22.41 23.57
C LEU A 100 0.05 -21.14 24.37
N ASP A 101 0.07 -21.29 25.68
CA ASP A 101 0.40 -20.24 26.64
C ASP A 101 1.82 -20.49 27.14
N GLY A 102 2.74 -19.59 26.77
CA GLY A 102 4.17 -19.68 27.03
C GLY A 102 4.63 -18.73 28.14
N GLN A 103 5.46 -19.22 29.04
CA GLN A 103 6.15 -18.44 30.06
C GLN A 103 7.67 -18.46 29.83
N GLY A 104 8.26 -17.28 29.66
CA GLY A 104 9.69 -17.08 29.39
C GLY A 104 9.92 -16.31 28.09
N ASN A 105 11.16 -16.34 27.57
CA ASN A 105 11.48 -15.71 26.30
C ASN A 105 11.14 -16.64 25.12
N PHE A 106 10.05 -16.34 24.41
CA PHE A 106 9.58 -17.03 23.22
C PHE A 106 9.97 -16.30 21.92
N GLY A 107 10.94 -15.39 21.97
CA GLY A 107 11.37 -14.57 20.83
C GLY A 107 10.58 -13.27 20.70
N SER A 108 10.95 -12.46 19.71
CA SER A 108 10.41 -11.11 19.50
C SER A 108 10.18 -10.81 18.01
N MET A 109 9.46 -9.72 17.72
CA MET A 109 9.32 -9.18 16.35
C MET A 109 10.65 -8.65 15.78
N ASP A 110 11.66 -8.48 16.63
CA ASP A 110 13.02 -8.07 16.26
C ASP A 110 13.84 -9.22 15.66
N GLY A 111 13.29 -10.44 15.67
CA GLY A 111 13.94 -11.64 15.17
C GLY A 111 14.84 -12.32 16.19
N ASP A 112 14.76 -11.92 17.46
CA ASP A 112 15.45 -12.63 18.53
C ASP A 112 14.90 -14.06 18.61
N PRO A 113 15.77 -15.08 18.60
CA PRO A 113 15.33 -16.45 18.75
C PRO A 113 14.78 -16.69 20.17
N PRO A 114 13.86 -17.65 20.34
CA PRO A 114 13.41 -18.05 21.67
C PRO A 114 14.59 -18.55 22.52
N ALA A 115 14.47 -18.44 23.84
CA ALA A 115 15.40 -19.10 24.74
C ALA A 115 15.32 -20.63 24.56
N ALA A 116 16.38 -21.36 24.94
CA ALA A 116 16.37 -22.82 24.85
C ALA A 116 15.21 -23.45 25.67
N MET A 117 14.65 -24.55 25.17
CA MET A 117 13.49 -25.27 25.74
C MET A 117 13.62 -25.71 27.21
N ARG A 118 14.83 -25.64 27.79
CA ARG A 118 15.10 -25.89 29.21
C ARG A 118 14.73 -24.72 30.12
N TYR A 119 14.63 -23.51 29.56
CA TYR A 119 14.30 -22.28 30.29
C TYR A 119 12.83 -21.92 30.14
N THR A 120 12.26 -22.14 28.96
CA THR A 120 10.85 -21.84 28.68
C THR A 120 9.93 -22.88 29.33
N GLU A 121 8.75 -22.40 29.71
CA GLU A 121 7.66 -23.23 30.19
C GLU A 121 6.41 -22.98 29.34
N VAL A 122 5.55 -23.99 29.21
CA VAL A 122 4.40 -23.95 28.33
C VAL A 122 3.27 -24.83 28.87
N ARG A 123 2.04 -24.42 28.56
CA ARG A 123 0.81 -25.21 28.70
C ARG A 123 -0.09 -24.94 27.49
N MET A 124 -1.13 -25.75 27.30
CA MET A 124 -2.15 -25.41 26.31
C MET A 124 -2.87 -24.12 26.71
N ASP A 125 -3.21 -23.28 25.74
CA ASP A 125 -4.11 -22.14 25.97
C ASP A 125 -5.57 -22.60 25.78
N LYS A 126 -6.52 -21.82 26.30
CA LYS A 126 -7.96 -22.13 26.26
C LYS A 126 -8.47 -22.47 24.85
N PRO A 127 -8.08 -21.78 23.76
CA PRO A 127 -8.54 -22.14 22.42
C PRO A 127 -8.15 -23.55 21.96
N ALA A 128 -6.98 -24.06 22.39
CA ALA A 128 -6.53 -25.40 22.00
C ALA A 128 -7.45 -26.51 22.51
N ASN A 129 -8.09 -26.34 23.67
CA ASN A 129 -9.08 -27.30 24.16
C ASN A 129 -10.24 -27.47 23.17
N PHE A 130 -10.69 -26.39 22.52
CA PHE A 130 -11.78 -26.46 21.53
C PHE A 130 -11.36 -27.16 20.23
N LEU A 131 -10.06 -27.44 20.05
CA LEU A 131 -9.58 -28.31 18.98
C LEU A 131 -9.62 -29.79 19.36
N LEU A 132 -9.44 -30.11 20.65
CA LEU A 132 -9.26 -31.47 21.18
C LEU A 132 -10.48 -32.06 21.89
N MET A 133 -11.48 -31.24 22.26
CA MET A 133 -12.66 -31.70 22.97
C MET A 133 -13.36 -32.88 22.26
N ASP A 134 -13.79 -33.85 23.06
CA ASP A 134 -14.46 -35.09 22.65
C ASP A 134 -13.60 -36.06 21.80
N ILE A 135 -12.28 -35.86 21.71
CA ILE A 135 -11.39 -36.75 20.94
C ILE A 135 -11.39 -38.21 21.42
N ASP A 136 -11.71 -38.45 22.69
CA ASP A 136 -11.86 -39.76 23.32
C ASP A 136 -13.18 -40.47 23.00
N LYS A 137 -14.11 -39.78 22.32
CA LYS A 137 -15.47 -40.26 22.01
C LYS A 137 -15.62 -40.75 20.58
N ASP A 138 -14.55 -41.30 20.00
CA ASP A 138 -14.56 -41.88 18.65
C ASP A 138 -15.05 -40.88 17.58
N THR A 139 -14.69 -39.60 17.75
CA THR A 139 -15.12 -38.50 16.86
C THR A 139 -14.26 -38.36 15.61
N VAL A 140 -13.05 -38.91 15.64
CA VAL A 140 -12.07 -38.86 14.56
C VAL A 140 -11.33 -40.19 14.47
N ASP A 141 -10.77 -40.47 13.30
CA ASP A 141 -10.01 -41.70 13.08
C ASP A 141 -8.60 -41.59 13.66
N PHE A 142 -8.15 -42.69 14.25
CA PHE A 142 -6.80 -42.87 14.77
C PHE A 142 -6.02 -43.83 13.90
N GLN A 143 -4.77 -43.47 13.61
CA GLN A 143 -3.81 -44.30 12.91
C GLN A 143 -2.70 -44.75 13.86
N ASP A 144 -1.99 -45.80 13.49
CA ASP A 144 -0.80 -46.22 14.20
C ASP A 144 0.31 -45.17 14.01
N ASN A 145 1.12 -44.97 15.05
CA ASN A 145 2.32 -44.15 14.95
C ASN A 145 3.39 -44.84 14.07
N TYR A 146 4.54 -44.20 13.91
CA TYR A 146 5.59 -44.66 12.98
C TYR A 146 6.18 -46.06 13.32
N ASP A 147 6.07 -46.55 14.56
CA ASP A 147 6.56 -47.86 14.99
C ASP A 147 5.47 -48.85 15.45
N GLY A 148 4.19 -48.45 15.32
CA GLY A 148 3.02 -49.28 15.62
C GLY A 148 2.73 -49.52 17.10
N LYS A 149 3.37 -48.79 18.02
CA LYS A 149 3.18 -48.97 19.47
C LYS A 149 2.18 -48.01 20.10
N ASP A 150 2.02 -46.83 19.51
CA ASP A 150 1.09 -45.80 19.95
C ASP A 150 0.09 -45.49 18.83
N ARG A 151 -1.01 -44.82 19.17
CA ARG A 151 -1.99 -44.32 18.20
C ARG A 151 -2.01 -42.80 18.21
N GLU A 152 -2.18 -42.20 17.03
CA GLU A 152 -2.32 -40.76 16.85
C GLU A 152 -3.56 -40.41 16.01
N PRO A 153 -4.22 -39.27 16.29
CA PRO A 153 -5.37 -38.84 15.51
C PRO A 153 -4.94 -38.36 14.11
N THR A 154 -5.71 -38.73 13.10
CA THR A 154 -5.49 -38.26 11.71
C THR A 154 -5.79 -36.77 11.56
N VAL A 155 -6.84 -36.30 12.23
CA VAL A 155 -7.26 -34.90 12.38
C VAL A 155 -7.81 -34.66 13.79
N LEU A 156 -7.86 -33.39 14.22
CA LEU A 156 -8.50 -33.03 15.48
C LEU A 156 -10.00 -32.73 15.29
N PRO A 157 -10.87 -33.00 16.29
CA PRO A 157 -12.31 -32.73 16.19
C PRO A 157 -12.70 -31.28 15.94
N ALA A 158 -11.80 -30.30 16.18
CA ALA A 158 -11.88 -28.88 15.82
C ALA A 158 -13.29 -28.26 15.84
N ARG A 159 -13.65 -27.52 16.91
CA ARG A 159 -14.96 -26.84 17.03
C ARG A 159 -15.05 -25.49 16.32
N PHE A 160 -13.96 -24.99 15.76
CA PHE A 160 -13.93 -23.75 14.98
C PHE A 160 -12.98 -23.87 13.78
N PRO A 161 -13.17 -23.09 12.70
CA PRO A 161 -12.39 -23.17 11.46
C PRO A 161 -11.00 -22.53 11.62
N ASN A 162 -10.13 -23.19 12.39
CA ASN A 162 -8.78 -22.72 12.73
C ASN A 162 -7.90 -22.41 11.52
N MET A 163 -8.10 -23.11 10.39
CA MET A 163 -7.40 -22.84 9.13
C MET A 163 -7.53 -21.37 8.67
N LEU A 164 -8.74 -20.80 8.76
CA LEU A 164 -8.98 -19.41 8.38
C LEU A 164 -8.55 -18.45 9.50
N VAL A 165 -8.85 -18.80 10.76
CA VAL A 165 -8.54 -17.95 11.92
C VAL A 165 -7.04 -17.68 12.03
N ASN A 166 -6.22 -18.73 12.02
CA ASN A 166 -4.78 -18.62 12.21
C ASN A 166 -3.97 -18.60 10.91
N GLY A 167 -4.59 -18.98 9.80
CA GLY A 167 -3.88 -19.14 8.53
C GLY A 167 -2.90 -20.31 8.55
N ALA A 168 -2.20 -20.49 7.43
CA ALA A 168 -1.16 -21.50 7.30
C ALA A 168 -0.22 -21.19 6.15
N GLY A 169 1.08 -21.43 6.34
CA GLY A 169 2.09 -21.32 5.29
C GLY A 169 2.90 -22.60 5.16
N GLY A 170 3.25 -23.01 3.94
CA GLY A 170 4.04 -24.21 3.72
C GLY A 170 4.52 -24.35 2.28
N ILE A 171 5.73 -24.88 2.11
CA ILE A 171 6.32 -25.17 0.79
C ILE A 171 6.51 -26.69 0.70
N ALA A 172 5.89 -27.31 -0.30
CA ALA A 172 5.97 -28.74 -0.58
C ALA A 172 6.72 -28.99 -1.90
N VAL A 173 6.72 -30.23 -2.38
CA VAL A 173 7.28 -30.55 -3.69
C VAL A 173 6.29 -30.15 -4.78
N GLY A 174 6.65 -29.17 -5.61
CA GLY A 174 5.85 -28.71 -6.76
C GLY A 174 4.65 -27.81 -6.41
N MET A 175 4.43 -27.49 -5.14
CA MET A 175 3.32 -26.63 -4.69
C MET A 175 3.68 -25.89 -3.40
N ALA A 176 2.92 -24.84 -3.11
CA ALA A 176 3.02 -24.08 -1.87
C ALA A 176 1.61 -23.70 -1.40
N THR A 177 1.50 -23.30 -0.14
CA THR A 177 0.31 -22.72 0.47
C THR A 177 0.70 -21.50 1.30
N ASN A 178 -0.15 -20.48 1.27
CA ASN A 178 0.00 -19.27 2.07
C ASN A 178 -1.39 -18.64 2.30
N ILE A 179 -2.07 -19.14 3.33
CA ILE A 179 -3.40 -18.73 3.77
C ILE A 179 -3.21 -17.67 4.87
N PRO A 180 -3.73 -16.45 4.70
CA PRO A 180 -3.61 -15.42 5.73
C PRO A 180 -4.58 -15.69 6.90
N PRO A 181 -4.28 -15.18 8.11
CA PRO A 181 -5.20 -15.20 9.24
C PRO A 181 -6.41 -14.29 9.02
N HIS A 182 -7.51 -14.58 9.72
CA HIS A 182 -8.77 -13.84 9.65
C HIS A 182 -9.31 -13.62 11.06
N ASN A 183 -10.23 -12.65 11.17
CA ASN A 183 -10.87 -12.37 12.44
C ASN A 183 -11.80 -13.52 12.84
N LEU A 184 -11.64 -14.06 14.05
CA LEU A 184 -12.44 -15.18 14.52
C LEU A 184 -13.94 -14.86 14.60
N GLY A 185 -14.30 -13.63 14.99
CA GLY A 185 -15.69 -13.20 15.04
C GLY A 185 -16.34 -13.21 13.66
N GLU A 186 -15.69 -12.58 12.68
CA GLU A 186 -16.14 -12.55 11.28
C GLU A 186 -16.27 -13.96 10.68
N VAL A 187 -15.29 -14.83 10.92
CA VAL A 187 -15.30 -16.20 10.40
C VAL A 187 -16.44 -17.02 11.02
N ILE A 188 -16.68 -16.90 12.32
CA ILE A 188 -17.79 -17.60 12.98
C ILE A 188 -19.13 -17.05 12.50
N ASP A 189 -19.28 -15.73 12.38
CA ASP A 189 -20.52 -15.10 11.90
C ASP A 189 -20.84 -15.57 10.47
N ALA A 190 -19.84 -15.64 9.59
CA ALA A 190 -20.00 -16.19 8.25
C ALA A 190 -20.34 -17.69 8.24
N THR A 191 -19.75 -18.47 9.16
CA THR A 191 -20.06 -19.90 9.30
C THR A 191 -21.51 -20.11 9.76
N LEU A 192 -21.96 -19.34 10.75
CA LEU A 192 -23.33 -19.38 11.26
C LEU A 192 -24.35 -18.99 10.18
N GLU A 193 -24.09 -17.90 9.44
CA GLU A 193 -24.99 -17.45 8.37
C GLU A 193 -25.06 -18.48 7.22
N LEU A 194 -23.96 -19.20 6.94
CA LEU A 194 -23.93 -20.29 5.96
C LEU A 194 -24.65 -21.57 6.44
N ILE A 195 -24.65 -21.85 7.75
CA ILE A 195 -25.46 -22.93 8.33
C ILE A 195 -26.95 -22.62 8.20
N GLU A 196 -27.35 -21.38 8.49
CA GLU A 196 -28.74 -20.93 8.36
C GLU A 196 -29.20 -20.88 6.90
N ASN A 197 -28.32 -20.46 5.98
CA ASN A 197 -28.61 -20.31 4.56
C ASN A 197 -27.53 -20.99 3.70
N PRO A 198 -27.64 -22.30 3.39
CA PRO A 198 -26.62 -23.02 2.62
C PRO A 198 -26.37 -22.48 1.20
N ASP A 199 -27.36 -21.80 0.61
CA ASP A 199 -27.29 -21.18 -0.72
C ASP A 199 -26.80 -19.72 -0.69
N LEU A 200 -26.26 -19.25 0.45
CA LEU A 200 -25.77 -17.87 0.63
C LEU A 200 -24.84 -17.45 -0.53
N PRO A 201 -25.09 -16.31 -1.21
CA PRO A 201 -24.21 -15.83 -2.28
C PRO A 201 -22.83 -15.47 -1.72
N THR A 202 -21.79 -15.69 -2.51
CA THR A 202 -20.40 -15.44 -2.06
C THR A 202 -20.17 -13.96 -1.73
N GLU A 203 -20.86 -13.04 -2.42
CA GLU A 203 -20.82 -11.61 -2.13
C GLU A 203 -21.18 -11.29 -0.68
N ARG A 204 -22.16 -12.01 -0.11
CA ARG A 204 -22.57 -11.83 1.29
C ARG A 204 -21.48 -12.30 2.26
N LEU A 205 -20.76 -13.37 1.93
CA LEU A 205 -19.58 -13.80 2.70
C LEU A 205 -18.48 -12.74 2.71
N LEU A 206 -18.29 -12.03 1.58
CA LEU A 206 -17.32 -10.94 1.47
C LEU A 206 -17.71 -9.68 2.27
N GLU A 207 -19.00 -9.49 2.56
CA GLU A 207 -19.45 -8.41 3.45
C GLU A 207 -19.14 -8.72 4.91
N ILE A 208 -19.25 -9.99 5.32
CA ILE A 208 -18.99 -10.45 6.69
C ILE A 208 -17.48 -10.57 6.93
N ILE A 209 -16.74 -11.11 5.96
CA ILE A 209 -15.28 -11.26 5.97
C ILE A 209 -14.69 -10.33 4.89
N PRO A 210 -14.50 -9.03 5.20
CA PRO A 210 -14.05 -8.05 4.21
C PRO A 210 -12.60 -8.24 3.77
N GLY A 211 -11.79 -8.95 4.56
CA GLY A 211 -10.39 -9.24 4.27
C GLY A 211 -9.66 -9.91 5.44
N PRO A 212 -8.39 -10.30 5.25
CA PRO A 212 -7.54 -10.87 6.30
C PRO A 212 -7.42 -9.97 7.53
N ASP A 213 -7.22 -10.55 8.70
CA ASP A 213 -6.97 -9.83 9.95
C ASP A 213 -5.65 -10.33 10.54
N PHE A 214 -4.62 -9.48 10.50
CA PHE A 214 -3.27 -9.85 10.89
C PHE A 214 -3.02 -9.57 12.37
N PRO A 215 -2.27 -10.45 13.06
CA PRO A 215 -2.01 -10.27 14.49
C PRO A 215 -1.27 -8.97 14.83
N THR A 216 -0.52 -8.42 13.87
CA THR A 216 0.27 -7.18 14.02
C THR A 216 -0.51 -5.91 13.65
N GLY A 217 -1.81 -6.01 13.32
CA GLY A 217 -2.62 -4.88 12.86
C GLY A 217 -2.29 -4.47 11.44
N ALA A 218 -1.82 -3.23 11.27
CA ALA A 218 -1.49 -2.55 10.04
C ALA A 218 -2.71 -2.20 9.17
N LEU A 219 -2.45 -1.59 8.01
CA LEU A 219 -3.45 -1.19 7.03
C LEU A 219 -3.43 -2.15 5.84
N ILE A 220 -4.59 -2.57 5.37
CA ILE A 220 -4.78 -3.18 4.04
C ILE A 220 -5.17 -2.06 3.07
N LEU A 221 -4.48 -2.01 1.92
CA LEU A 221 -4.77 -1.05 0.86
C LEU A 221 -5.67 -1.68 -0.20
N GLY A 222 -6.94 -1.27 -0.21
CA GLY A 222 -7.95 -1.77 -1.13
C GLY A 222 -8.40 -3.22 -0.85
N ARG A 223 -9.45 -3.65 -1.56
CA ARG A 223 -10.09 -4.97 -1.35
C ARG A 223 -9.91 -5.95 -2.50
N SER A 224 -9.38 -5.50 -3.63
CA SER A 224 -9.25 -6.30 -4.86
C SER A 224 -8.42 -7.56 -4.67
N GLY A 225 -7.30 -7.44 -3.94
CA GLY A 225 -6.41 -8.55 -3.61
C GLY A 225 -7.08 -9.65 -2.79
N ALA A 226 -7.74 -9.27 -1.69
CA ALA A 226 -8.46 -10.19 -0.81
C ALA A 226 -9.65 -10.83 -1.54
N ARG A 227 -10.43 -10.04 -2.28
CA ARG A 227 -11.57 -10.52 -3.08
C ARG A 227 -11.13 -11.58 -4.09
N LYS A 228 -10.02 -11.36 -4.81
CA LYS A 228 -9.48 -12.34 -5.75
C LYS A 228 -9.05 -13.63 -5.04
N ALA A 229 -8.39 -13.52 -3.88
CA ALA A 229 -8.03 -14.68 -3.06
C ALA A 229 -9.25 -15.50 -2.63
N TYR A 230 -10.35 -14.85 -2.26
CA TYR A 230 -11.56 -15.51 -1.82
C TYR A 230 -12.37 -16.16 -2.95
N LEU A 231 -12.37 -15.57 -4.15
CA LEU A 231 -13.13 -16.06 -5.30
C LEU A 231 -12.35 -17.08 -6.16
N GLU A 232 -11.03 -16.95 -6.25
CA GLU A 232 -10.18 -17.76 -7.14
C GLU A 232 -9.14 -18.60 -6.38
N GLY A 233 -9.03 -18.44 -5.07
CA GLY A 233 -8.02 -19.09 -4.23
C GLY A 233 -6.64 -18.42 -4.29
N ARG A 234 -6.44 -17.40 -5.13
CA ARG A 234 -5.16 -16.67 -5.26
C ARG A 234 -5.35 -15.17 -5.32
N GLY A 235 -4.50 -14.43 -4.63
CA GLY A 235 -4.55 -12.97 -4.60
C GLY A 235 -3.29 -12.37 -3.99
N SER A 236 -3.15 -11.05 -4.08
CA SER A 236 -2.06 -10.32 -3.44
C SER A 236 -2.66 -9.18 -2.64
N VAL A 237 -2.53 -9.24 -1.32
CA VAL A 237 -3.05 -8.22 -0.39
C VAL A 237 -1.90 -7.29 -0.05
N ILE A 238 -2.05 -5.99 -0.33
CA ILE A 238 -1.04 -4.99 0.02
C ILE A 238 -1.26 -4.59 1.48
N ILE A 239 -0.21 -4.69 2.27
CA ILE A 239 -0.18 -4.35 3.69
C ILE A 239 0.77 -3.17 3.87
N ARG A 240 0.30 -2.11 4.54
CA ARG A 240 1.06 -0.91 4.85
C ARG A 240 1.07 -0.69 6.35
N ALA A 241 2.22 -0.28 6.88
CA ALA A 241 2.40 0.10 8.26
C ALA A 241 1.42 1.22 8.66
N LYS A 242 0.99 1.21 9.92
CA LYS A 242 0.24 2.33 10.49
C LYS A 242 1.23 3.36 11.01
N THR A 243 1.09 4.60 10.54
CA THR A 243 2.03 5.68 10.84
C THR A 243 1.31 6.99 11.13
N HIS A 244 1.93 7.85 11.91
CA HIS A 244 1.51 9.24 12.08
C HIS A 244 2.73 10.19 12.09
N ILE A 245 2.46 11.48 11.90
CA ILE A 245 3.47 12.55 11.94
C ILE A 245 3.38 13.24 13.30
N GLU A 246 4.51 13.41 13.97
CA GLU A 246 4.63 14.05 15.28
C GLU A 246 5.65 15.19 15.23
N GLU A 247 5.37 16.33 15.86
CA GLU A 247 6.37 17.39 16.08
C GLU A 247 7.11 17.12 17.40
N LEU A 248 8.38 16.70 17.31
CA LEU A 248 9.18 16.39 18.51
C LEU A 248 9.59 17.65 19.28
N ARG A 249 9.86 18.73 18.55
CA ARG A 249 10.26 20.05 19.04
C ARG A 249 10.11 21.06 17.90
N LYS A 250 10.09 22.35 18.23
CA LYS A 250 9.92 23.43 17.25
C LYS A 250 10.73 23.20 15.97
N ASP A 251 10.03 23.11 14.84
CA ASP A 251 10.56 22.91 13.48
C ASP A 251 11.30 21.56 13.28
N ARG A 252 10.94 20.52 14.06
CA ARG A 252 11.50 19.17 13.96
C ARG A 252 10.39 18.13 14.02
N TRP A 253 10.09 17.60 12.85
CA TRP A 253 9.09 16.57 12.64
C TRP A 253 9.70 15.17 12.70
N ALA A 254 8.87 14.18 13.04
CA ALA A 254 9.19 12.77 12.96
C ALA A 254 8.02 11.98 12.37
N ILE A 255 8.35 10.91 11.68
CA ILE A 255 7.40 9.87 11.27
C ILE A 255 7.47 8.78 12.33
N VAL A 256 6.34 8.50 12.97
CA VAL A 256 6.20 7.44 13.96
C VAL A 256 5.48 6.25 13.32
N VAL A 257 6.05 5.06 13.48
CA VAL A 257 5.45 3.79 13.05
C VAL A 257 4.86 3.09 14.28
N ASP A 258 3.54 2.98 14.30
CA ASP A 258 2.77 2.39 15.41
C ASP A 258 2.54 0.88 15.22
N GLU A 259 2.43 0.44 13.96
CA GLU A 259 2.17 -0.96 13.61
C GLU A 259 2.96 -1.34 12.35
N VAL A 260 3.59 -2.50 12.34
CA VAL A 260 4.36 -3.01 11.20
C VAL A 260 3.60 -4.10 10.43
N PRO A 261 3.82 -4.24 9.11
CA PRO A 261 3.17 -5.28 8.34
C PRO A 261 3.50 -6.70 8.86
N TYR A 262 2.56 -7.62 8.66
CA TYR A 262 2.69 -9.00 9.14
C TYR A 262 3.94 -9.69 8.58
N GLN A 263 4.65 -10.44 9.44
CA GLN A 263 5.91 -11.15 9.14
C GLN A 263 7.10 -10.25 8.74
N VAL A 264 7.02 -8.93 8.97
CA VAL A 264 8.17 -8.04 8.83
C VAL A 264 8.99 -8.05 10.10
N ASN A 265 10.30 -8.27 9.96
CA ASN A 265 11.26 -8.14 11.06
C ASN A 265 11.54 -6.65 11.33
N LYS A 266 11.31 -6.19 12.56
CA LYS A 266 11.45 -4.78 12.95
C LYS A 266 12.90 -4.30 12.90
N SER A 267 13.85 -5.07 13.43
CA SER A 267 15.29 -4.76 13.36
C SER A 267 15.79 -4.58 11.92
N SER A 268 15.49 -5.53 11.04
CA SER A 268 15.88 -5.47 9.62
C SER A 268 15.24 -4.30 8.88
N LEU A 269 14.00 -3.93 9.24
CA LEU A 269 13.35 -2.75 8.69
C LEU A 269 14.09 -1.47 9.08
N ILE A 270 14.45 -1.33 10.35
CA ILE A 270 15.19 -0.17 10.87
C ILE A 270 16.58 -0.07 10.25
N GLU A 271 17.30 -1.20 10.16
CA GLU A 271 18.59 -1.27 9.47
C GLU A 271 18.47 -0.82 8.01
N ARG A 272 17.41 -1.25 7.31
CA ARG A 272 17.17 -0.85 5.92
C ARG A 272 16.87 0.64 5.78
N ILE A 273 16.10 1.22 6.69
CA ILE A 273 15.83 2.67 6.72
C ILE A 273 17.15 3.44 6.89
N ALA A 274 17.99 3.03 7.83
CA ALA A 274 19.28 3.65 8.09
C ALA A 274 20.23 3.52 6.88
N GLU A 275 20.25 2.37 6.20
CA GLU A 275 21.03 2.13 4.99
C GLU A 275 20.58 3.06 3.85
N LEU A 276 19.27 3.17 3.59
CA LEU A 276 18.73 4.03 2.55
C LEU A 276 19.04 5.52 2.78
N ALA A 277 19.02 5.96 4.04
CA ALA A 277 19.43 7.32 4.42
C ALA A 277 20.93 7.54 4.17
N LYS A 278 21.76 6.55 4.51
CA LYS A 278 23.23 6.60 4.31
C LYS A 278 23.61 6.60 2.82
N GLU A 279 22.91 5.82 2.01
CA GLU A 279 23.08 5.75 0.55
C GLU A 279 22.51 6.99 -0.18
N LYS A 280 21.84 7.90 0.54
CA LYS A 280 21.09 9.04 -0.02
C LYS A 280 20.04 8.61 -1.05
N ARG A 281 19.46 7.43 -0.85
CA ARG A 281 18.30 6.96 -1.63
C ARG A 281 16.99 7.52 -1.10
N VAL A 282 16.93 7.76 0.21
CA VAL A 282 15.86 8.50 0.88
C VAL A 282 16.52 9.68 1.57
N GLU A 283 16.23 10.89 1.09
CA GLU A 283 16.75 12.12 1.70
C GLU A 283 15.79 12.59 2.83
N GLY A 284 16.16 13.64 3.55
CA GLY A 284 15.31 14.16 4.64
C GLY A 284 15.32 13.38 5.96
N ILE A 285 15.90 12.19 6.05
CA ILE A 285 16.04 11.46 7.34
C ILE A 285 17.26 11.98 8.11
N ALA A 286 17.06 12.32 9.39
CA ALA A 286 18.14 12.68 10.31
C ALA A 286 18.59 11.49 11.17
N LEU A 287 17.64 10.73 11.71
CA LEU A 287 17.90 9.60 12.60
C LEU A 287 16.72 8.63 12.60
N VAL A 288 16.98 7.35 12.88
CA VAL A 288 15.95 6.34 13.16
C VAL A 288 16.23 5.68 14.50
N GLN A 289 15.20 5.50 15.33
CA GLN A 289 15.27 4.92 16.66
C GLN A 289 14.09 3.98 16.91
N ASP A 290 14.32 2.98 17.74
CA ASP A 290 13.30 2.07 18.23
C ASP A 290 12.96 2.42 19.68
N GLU A 291 11.75 2.90 19.91
CA GLU A 291 11.20 3.25 21.23
C GLU A 291 10.11 2.25 21.65
N SER A 292 10.03 1.08 20.99
CA SER A 292 9.03 0.06 21.30
C SER A 292 9.17 -0.43 22.74
N ASP A 293 8.05 -0.59 23.42
CA ASP A 293 7.99 -1.04 24.80
C ASP A 293 6.90 -2.12 25.00
N ARG A 294 6.45 -2.34 26.24
CA ARG A 294 5.38 -3.31 26.53
C ARG A 294 3.99 -2.84 26.08
N GLN A 295 3.82 -1.56 25.75
CA GLN A 295 2.55 -0.98 25.32
C GLN A 295 2.34 -1.12 23.81
N GLY A 296 3.43 -1.18 23.02
CA GLY A 296 3.33 -1.41 21.59
C GLY A 296 4.61 -1.12 20.82
N VAL A 297 4.51 -1.21 19.50
CA VAL A 297 5.58 -0.84 18.58
C VAL A 297 5.62 0.69 18.46
N ARG A 298 6.82 1.27 18.55
CA ARG A 298 7.05 2.70 18.28
C ARG A 298 8.42 2.86 17.64
N VAL A 299 8.46 2.94 16.31
CA VAL A 299 9.70 3.26 15.58
C VAL A 299 9.64 4.72 15.14
N VAL A 300 10.63 5.51 15.57
CA VAL A 300 10.68 6.96 15.32
C VAL A 300 11.73 7.26 14.25
N VAL A 301 11.29 7.89 13.15
CA VAL A 301 12.15 8.42 12.09
C VAL A 301 12.17 9.94 12.21
N GLU A 302 13.19 10.49 12.86
CA GLU A 302 13.37 11.95 12.99
C GLU A 302 13.82 12.53 11.64
N LEU A 303 13.16 13.60 11.20
CA LEU A 303 13.40 14.26 9.93
C LEU A 303 14.39 15.43 10.07
N LYS A 304 14.99 15.84 8.94
CA LYS A 304 15.73 17.09 8.83
C LYS A 304 14.77 18.28 8.87
N ARG A 305 15.28 19.48 9.20
CA ARG A 305 14.44 20.67 9.40
C ARG A 305 13.70 21.11 8.14
N ASP A 306 14.31 20.86 7.00
CA ASP A 306 13.89 21.22 5.65
C ASP A 306 13.13 20.09 4.94
N ALA A 307 12.90 18.96 5.60
CA ALA A 307 12.28 17.80 4.96
C ALA A 307 10.76 17.83 5.09
N THR A 308 10.07 17.65 3.96
CA THR A 308 8.62 17.48 3.92
C THR A 308 8.23 16.06 4.41
N PRO A 309 7.48 15.90 5.52
CA PRO A 309 7.19 14.58 6.11
C PRO A 309 6.51 13.60 5.16
N ASP A 310 5.48 14.04 4.42
CA ASP A 310 4.72 13.17 3.51
C ASP A 310 5.59 12.61 2.37
N VAL A 311 6.52 13.40 1.84
CA VAL A 311 7.44 12.97 0.77
C VAL A 311 8.37 11.88 1.29
N VAL A 312 8.95 12.06 2.48
CA VAL A 312 9.81 11.04 3.10
C VAL A 312 9.02 9.79 3.42
N LEU A 313 7.79 9.92 3.93
CA LEU A 313 6.91 8.80 4.21
C LEU A 313 6.58 7.98 2.95
N ASN A 314 6.26 8.65 1.83
CA ASN A 314 6.01 7.98 0.56
C ASN A 314 7.25 7.23 0.05
N GLN A 315 8.43 7.84 0.15
CA GLN A 315 9.70 7.18 -0.17
C GLN A 315 9.96 5.96 0.73
N LEU A 316 9.65 6.06 2.02
CA LEU A 316 9.76 4.96 2.97
C LEU A 316 8.83 3.80 2.58
N PHE A 317 7.56 4.05 2.23
CA PHE A 317 6.66 3.01 1.73
C PHE A 317 7.18 2.37 0.44
N ARG A 318 7.79 3.15 -0.46
CA ARG A 318 8.31 2.64 -1.73
C ARG A 318 9.55 1.75 -1.60
N PHE A 319 10.46 2.11 -0.70
CA PHE A 319 11.80 1.51 -0.64
C PHE A 319 12.04 0.58 0.55
N THR A 320 11.08 0.46 1.47
CA THR A 320 11.19 -0.37 2.68
C THR A 320 10.02 -1.34 2.82
N ALA A 321 10.13 -2.24 3.80
CA ALA A 321 9.04 -3.16 4.15
C ALA A 321 7.92 -2.50 4.99
N LEU A 322 7.91 -1.16 5.14
CA LEU A 322 6.74 -0.43 5.67
C LEU A 322 5.52 -0.59 4.75
N GLN A 323 5.71 -0.91 3.48
CA GLN A 323 4.65 -1.44 2.62
C GLN A 323 5.14 -2.73 1.96
N THR A 324 4.35 -3.79 2.07
CA THR A 324 4.65 -5.09 1.49
C THR A 324 3.39 -5.70 0.89
N SER A 325 3.53 -6.88 0.28
CA SER A 325 2.40 -7.65 -0.23
C SER A 325 2.41 -9.05 0.36
N PHE A 326 1.24 -9.50 0.80
CA PHE A 326 1.00 -10.89 1.18
C PHE A 326 0.40 -11.64 -0.01
N GLY A 327 1.17 -12.58 -0.57
CA GLY A 327 0.71 -13.45 -1.64
C GLY A 327 -0.19 -14.54 -1.09
N CYS A 328 -1.51 -14.37 -1.19
CA CYS A 328 -2.49 -15.37 -0.81
C CYS A 328 -2.47 -16.54 -1.82
N ASN A 329 -2.28 -17.75 -1.29
CA ASN A 329 -2.41 -19.00 -2.02
C ASN A 329 -3.15 -20.01 -1.16
N MET A 330 -4.46 -20.09 -1.38
CA MET A 330 -5.43 -20.80 -0.56
C MET A 330 -5.47 -22.29 -0.93
N LEU A 331 -4.41 -23.04 -0.58
CA LEU A 331 -4.26 -24.46 -0.89
C LEU A 331 -4.20 -25.30 0.39
N ALA A 332 -5.01 -26.34 0.49
CA ALA A 332 -5.05 -27.24 1.64
C ALA A 332 -5.30 -28.69 1.23
N LEU A 333 -5.13 -29.65 2.17
CA LEU A 333 -5.50 -31.04 1.94
C LEU A 333 -6.99 -31.25 2.23
N ASN A 334 -7.74 -31.70 1.23
CA ASN A 334 -9.12 -32.17 1.34
C ASN A 334 -9.15 -33.69 1.19
N GLY A 335 -9.38 -34.42 2.28
CA GLY A 335 -9.33 -35.90 2.27
C GLY A 335 -7.98 -36.47 1.78
N GLY A 336 -6.88 -35.79 2.11
CA GLY A 336 -5.53 -36.17 1.69
C GLY A 336 -5.11 -35.70 0.29
N ARG A 337 -5.97 -34.96 -0.43
CA ARG A 337 -5.66 -34.41 -1.77
C ARG A 337 -5.41 -32.90 -1.69
N PRO A 338 -4.31 -32.38 -2.25
CA PRO A 338 -4.07 -30.94 -2.29
C PRO A 338 -4.99 -30.25 -3.30
N GLU A 339 -5.80 -29.31 -2.81
CA GLU A 339 -6.80 -28.58 -3.60
C GLU A 339 -6.67 -27.07 -3.38
N GLN A 340 -6.89 -26.31 -4.46
CA GLN A 340 -7.04 -24.86 -4.40
C GLN A 340 -8.50 -24.55 -4.05
N LEU A 341 -8.72 -23.81 -2.97
CA LEU A 341 -10.05 -23.63 -2.38
C LEU A 341 -10.42 -22.15 -2.30
N THR A 342 -11.71 -21.86 -2.50
CA THR A 342 -12.31 -20.54 -2.28
C THR A 342 -12.69 -20.36 -0.81
N LEU A 343 -12.98 -19.12 -0.37
CA LEU A 343 -13.44 -18.86 1.00
C LEU A 343 -14.68 -19.70 1.36
N ARG A 344 -15.63 -19.80 0.43
CA ARG A 344 -16.84 -20.62 0.60
C ARG A 344 -16.48 -22.09 0.79
N ASP A 345 -15.52 -22.61 0.03
CA ASP A 345 -15.11 -24.01 0.13
C ASP A 345 -14.56 -24.30 1.54
N PHE A 346 -13.71 -23.43 2.11
CA PHE A 346 -13.20 -23.62 3.47
C PHE A 346 -14.32 -23.76 4.50
N LEU A 347 -15.30 -22.84 4.47
CA LEU A 347 -16.42 -22.85 5.41
C LEU A 347 -17.31 -24.07 5.21
N THR A 348 -17.62 -24.42 3.96
CA THR A 348 -18.52 -25.54 3.63
C THR A 348 -17.92 -26.88 4.06
N HIS A 349 -16.64 -27.11 3.77
CA HIS A 349 -15.97 -28.35 4.19
C HIS A 349 -15.81 -28.44 5.71
N PHE A 350 -15.56 -27.32 6.39
CA PHE A 350 -15.53 -27.28 7.85
C PHE A 350 -16.90 -27.65 8.45
N ILE A 351 -18.01 -27.10 7.92
CA ILE A 351 -19.37 -27.45 8.37
C ILE A 351 -19.65 -28.94 8.16
N GLY A 352 -19.30 -29.48 6.99
CA GLY A 352 -19.46 -30.92 6.71
C GLY A 352 -18.66 -31.80 7.67
N PHE A 353 -17.43 -31.40 8.00
CA PHE A 353 -16.62 -32.08 9.00
C PHE A 353 -17.23 -32.01 10.41
N ARG A 354 -17.76 -30.84 10.82
CA ARG A 354 -18.46 -30.70 12.11
C ARG A 354 -19.71 -31.56 12.18
N GLU A 355 -20.46 -31.68 11.09
CA GLU A 355 -21.63 -32.56 10.99
C GLU A 355 -21.23 -34.02 11.29
N GLU A 356 -20.15 -34.50 10.68
CA GLU A 356 -19.61 -35.83 10.93
C GLU A 356 -19.17 -36.01 12.39
N VAL A 357 -18.39 -35.06 12.92
CA VAL A 357 -17.88 -35.13 14.30
C VAL A 357 -19.01 -35.18 15.33
N VAL A 358 -20.04 -34.32 15.19
CA VAL A 358 -21.18 -34.30 16.10
C VAL A 358 -22.03 -35.56 15.98
N ALA A 359 -22.22 -36.09 14.76
CA ALA A 359 -22.91 -37.36 14.55
C ALA A 359 -22.16 -38.54 15.20
N ARG A 360 -20.83 -38.64 15.01
CA ARG A 360 -19.99 -39.67 15.63
C ARG A 360 -20.01 -39.58 17.15
N ARG A 361 -19.87 -38.37 17.72
CA ARG A 361 -19.98 -38.14 19.17
C ARG A 361 -21.32 -38.62 19.70
N THR A 362 -22.42 -38.23 19.05
CA THR A 362 -23.78 -38.60 19.47
C THR A 362 -24.00 -40.11 19.36
N ALA A 363 -23.47 -40.76 18.32
CA ALA A 363 -23.52 -42.21 18.16
C ALA A 363 -22.69 -42.95 19.23
N TYR A 364 -21.53 -42.40 19.62
CA TYR A 364 -20.72 -42.92 20.72
C TYR A 364 -21.49 -42.86 22.06
N GLU A 365 -22.06 -41.70 22.39
CA GLU A 365 -22.84 -41.50 23.61
C GLU A 365 -24.10 -42.37 23.63
N LEU A 366 -24.78 -42.52 22.49
CA LEU A 366 -25.90 -43.45 22.34
C LEU A 366 -25.49 -44.90 22.59
N ARG A 367 -24.36 -45.34 22.02
CA ARG A 367 -23.83 -46.69 22.23
C ARG A 367 -23.49 -46.92 23.70
N LYS A 368 -22.84 -45.96 24.36
CA LYS A 368 -22.51 -46.05 25.79
C LYS A 368 -23.74 -46.04 26.69
N ALA A 369 -24.72 -45.20 26.39
CA ALA A 369 -25.99 -45.17 27.10
C ALA A 369 -26.77 -46.49 26.94
N ARG A 370 -26.78 -47.09 25.74
CA ARG A 370 -27.39 -48.41 25.48
C ARG A 370 -26.65 -49.53 26.22
N GLU A 371 -25.32 -49.57 26.17
CA GLU A 371 -24.48 -50.54 26.91
C GLU A 371 -24.78 -50.49 28.41
N ARG A 372 -24.85 -49.27 28.99
CA ARG A 372 -25.15 -49.08 30.41
C ARG A 372 -26.60 -49.45 30.75
N SER A 373 -27.56 -49.00 29.94
CA SER A 373 -28.98 -49.30 30.12
C SER A 373 -29.26 -50.80 30.04
N HIS A 374 -28.57 -51.51 29.13
CA HIS A 374 -28.65 -52.98 29.03
C HIS A 374 -28.30 -53.65 30.35
N VAL A 375 -27.19 -53.25 30.97
CA VAL A 375 -26.80 -53.80 32.28
C VAL A 375 -27.83 -53.45 33.36
N LEU A 376 -28.29 -52.21 33.42
CA LEU A 376 -29.28 -51.77 34.41
C LEU A 376 -30.64 -52.47 34.26
N CYS A 377 -31.10 -52.74 33.04
CA CYS A 377 -32.30 -53.54 32.80
C CYS A 377 -32.16 -54.94 33.42
N GLY A 378 -31.02 -55.62 33.24
CA GLY A 378 -30.77 -56.91 33.88
C GLY A 378 -30.79 -56.83 35.40
N LEU A 379 -30.19 -55.78 35.98
CA LEU A 379 -30.24 -55.54 37.43
C LEU A 379 -31.67 -55.26 37.92
N ALA A 380 -32.45 -54.47 37.18
CA ALA A 380 -33.85 -54.17 37.51
C ALA A 380 -34.73 -55.42 37.48
N VAL A 381 -34.55 -56.31 36.48
CA VAL A 381 -35.19 -57.63 36.45
C VAL A 381 -34.79 -58.45 37.68
N ALA A 382 -33.49 -58.49 38.01
CA ALA A 382 -33.02 -59.30 39.12
C ALA A 382 -33.53 -58.82 40.48
N VAL A 383 -33.60 -57.51 40.68
CA VAL A 383 -34.14 -56.87 41.89
C VAL A 383 -35.64 -57.12 42.02
N SER A 384 -36.39 -57.01 40.92
CA SER A 384 -37.84 -57.24 40.91
C SER A 384 -38.20 -58.71 41.16
N ASN A 385 -37.24 -59.63 40.94
CA ASN A 385 -37.39 -61.07 41.10
C ASN A 385 -36.37 -61.66 42.11
N VAL A 386 -35.99 -60.90 43.14
CA VAL A 386 -34.83 -61.19 44.01
C VAL A 386 -34.85 -62.57 44.65
N ASP A 387 -35.99 -63.01 45.19
CA ASP A 387 -36.10 -64.31 45.88
C ASP A 387 -35.80 -65.47 44.93
N GLU A 388 -36.25 -65.36 43.69
CA GLU A 388 -36.11 -66.38 42.66
C GLU A 388 -34.71 -66.38 42.02
N VAL A 389 -34.10 -65.20 41.88
CA VAL A 389 -32.69 -65.07 41.50
C VAL A 389 -31.79 -65.70 42.57
N VAL A 390 -32.01 -65.38 43.85
CA VAL A 390 -31.24 -65.94 44.96
C VAL A 390 -31.44 -67.46 45.06
N ALA A 391 -32.67 -67.96 44.87
CA ALA A 391 -32.92 -69.40 44.85
C ALA A 391 -32.17 -70.11 43.71
N THR A 392 -32.17 -69.51 42.52
CA THR A 392 -31.45 -70.02 41.34
C THR A 392 -29.94 -70.08 41.59
N ILE A 393 -29.35 -69.02 42.16
CA ILE A 393 -27.93 -68.96 42.52
C ILE A 393 -27.60 -70.00 43.61
N ARG A 394 -28.39 -70.10 44.68
CA ARG A 394 -28.14 -71.03 45.80
C ARG A 394 -28.29 -72.51 45.41
N SER A 395 -29.06 -72.82 44.38
CA SER A 395 -29.31 -74.17 43.90
C SER A 395 -28.33 -74.65 42.80
N SER A 396 -27.40 -73.79 42.40
CA SER A 396 -26.37 -74.09 41.39
C SER A 396 -25.05 -74.49 42.08
N ALA A 397 -24.28 -75.39 41.47
CA ALA A 397 -23.04 -75.91 42.05
C ALA A 397 -21.89 -74.91 42.01
N ASP A 398 -21.84 -74.06 40.98
CA ASP A 398 -20.85 -73.00 40.80
C ASP A 398 -21.42 -71.78 40.08
N ALA A 399 -20.59 -70.74 39.90
CA ALA A 399 -20.97 -69.49 39.26
C ALA A 399 -21.23 -69.64 37.75
N ALA A 400 -20.62 -70.63 37.08
CA ALA A 400 -20.84 -70.86 35.65
C ALA A 400 -22.22 -71.47 35.42
N GLU A 401 -22.60 -72.47 36.22
CA GLU A 401 -23.94 -73.08 36.20
C GLU A 401 -25.01 -72.04 36.59
N ALA A 402 -24.76 -71.23 37.63
CA ALA A 402 -25.68 -70.17 38.03
C ALA A 402 -25.91 -69.16 36.89
N ARG A 403 -24.85 -68.75 36.19
CA ARG A 403 -24.93 -67.81 35.06
C ARG A 403 -25.76 -68.39 33.91
N GLU A 404 -25.49 -69.63 33.50
CA GLU A 404 -26.22 -70.31 32.43
C GLU A 404 -27.71 -70.41 32.75
N ARG A 405 -28.05 -70.83 33.98
CA ARG A 405 -29.44 -70.92 34.45
C ARG A 405 -30.16 -69.56 34.49
N LEU A 406 -29.47 -68.50 34.90
CA LEU A 406 -30.04 -67.15 34.89
C LEU A 406 -30.37 -66.68 33.47
N MET A 407 -29.58 -67.08 32.47
CA MET A 407 -29.78 -66.71 31.05
C MET A 407 -30.90 -67.51 30.38
N GLU A 408 -30.97 -68.82 30.60
CA GLU A 408 -32.00 -69.69 30.01
C GLU A 408 -33.41 -69.39 30.52
N ARG A 409 -33.51 -68.94 31.77
CA ARG A 409 -34.78 -68.66 32.41
C ARG A 409 -35.46 -67.42 31.83
N ARG A 410 -36.78 -67.53 31.66
CA ARG A 410 -37.68 -66.42 31.31
C ARG A 410 -38.10 -65.68 32.57
N TRP A 411 -37.72 -64.42 32.70
CA TRP A 411 -38.03 -63.57 33.85
C TRP A 411 -39.18 -62.61 33.55
N PRO A 412 -40.12 -62.37 34.48
CA PRO A 412 -41.11 -61.31 34.34
C PRO A 412 -40.44 -59.92 34.29
N ALA A 413 -40.76 -59.11 33.27
CA ALA A 413 -40.12 -57.81 33.03
C ALA A 413 -41.09 -56.64 32.80
N HIS A 414 -42.37 -56.78 33.21
CA HIS A 414 -43.46 -55.85 32.93
C HIS A 414 -43.12 -54.37 33.20
N ASP A 415 -42.49 -54.08 34.34
CA ASP A 415 -42.21 -52.72 34.79
C ASP A 415 -41.09 -52.02 34.00
N ILE A 416 -40.34 -52.76 33.18
CA ILE A 416 -39.21 -52.24 32.41
C ILE A 416 -39.32 -52.51 30.89
N LEU A 417 -40.49 -52.98 30.43
CA LEU A 417 -40.71 -53.32 29.01
C LEU A 417 -40.45 -52.15 28.06
N GLU A 418 -40.81 -50.93 28.46
CA GLU A 418 -40.55 -49.73 27.67
C GLU A 418 -39.05 -49.50 27.46
N TYR A 419 -38.25 -49.67 28.52
CA TYR A 419 -36.79 -49.51 28.47
C TYR A 419 -36.13 -50.57 27.59
N LEU A 420 -36.56 -51.84 27.72
CA LEU A 420 -36.05 -52.93 26.89
C LEU A 420 -36.32 -52.70 25.40
N ARG A 421 -37.51 -52.17 25.06
CA ARG A 421 -37.86 -51.79 23.68
C ARG A 421 -37.08 -50.59 23.16
N LEU A 422 -36.72 -49.63 24.02
CA LEU A 422 -35.94 -48.45 23.62
C LEU A 422 -34.46 -48.80 23.35
N ILE A 423 -33.90 -49.74 24.12
CA ILE A 423 -32.54 -50.25 23.90
C ILE A 423 -32.46 -50.99 22.57
N ASP A 424 -33.50 -51.79 22.26
CA ASP A 424 -33.63 -52.56 21.02
C ASP A 424 -32.42 -53.47 20.75
N ASP A 425 -32.05 -54.30 21.74
CA ASP A 425 -30.99 -55.31 21.58
C ASP A 425 -31.51 -56.49 20.72
N PRO A 426 -31.02 -56.66 19.48
CA PRO A 426 -31.49 -57.72 18.59
C PRO A 426 -31.09 -59.12 19.05
N LEU A 427 -30.09 -59.25 19.93
CA LEU A 427 -29.62 -60.54 20.44
C LEU A 427 -30.45 -61.04 21.63
N HIS A 428 -31.13 -60.13 22.34
CA HIS A 428 -31.95 -60.45 23.51
C HIS A 428 -33.28 -59.70 23.43
N PRO A 429 -34.17 -60.05 22.48
CA PRO A 429 -35.47 -59.42 22.38
C PRO A 429 -36.38 -59.79 23.55
N VAL A 430 -37.36 -58.94 23.84
CA VAL A 430 -38.45 -59.27 24.76
C VAL A 430 -39.31 -60.37 24.14
N ASN A 431 -39.68 -61.39 24.93
CA ASN A 431 -40.57 -62.45 24.48
C ASN A 431 -42.02 -61.95 24.31
N ASP A 432 -42.79 -62.58 23.42
CA ASP A 432 -44.20 -62.20 23.13
C ASP A 432 -45.11 -62.23 24.38
N ASP A 433 -44.74 -63.02 25.39
CA ASP A 433 -45.46 -63.19 26.66
C ASP A 433 -45.08 -62.14 27.73
N GLY A 434 -44.25 -61.14 27.39
CA GLY A 434 -43.80 -60.10 28.32
C GLY A 434 -42.67 -60.54 29.26
N THR A 435 -42.10 -61.73 29.04
CA THR A 435 -40.90 -62.18 29.75
C THR A 435 -39.61 -61.80 29.02
N TYR A 436 -38.48 -61.87 29.74
CA TYR A 436 -37.16 -61.48 29.23
C TYR A 436 -36.10 -62.51 29.63
N ASN A 437 -35.20 -62.83 28.70
CA ASN A 437 -34.05 -63.70 28.93
C ASN A 437 -32.80 -62.83 29.13
N LEU A 438 -32.03 -63.10 30.20
CA LEU A 438 -30.86 -62.30 30.52
C LEU A 438 -29.70 -62.62 29.57
N SER A 439 -28.95 -61.60 29.18
CA SER A 439 -27.68 -61.78 28.46
C SER A 439 -26.56 -62.23 29.39
N GLU A 440 -25.46 -62.74 28.82
CA GLU A 440 -24.28 -63.12 29.61
C GLU A 440 -23.73 -61.94 30.43
N THR A 441 -23.68 -60.75 29.82
CA THR A 441 -23.22 -59.52 30.48
C THR A 441 -24.12 -59.14 31.66
N GLN A 442 -25.45 -59.24 31.49
CA GLN A 442 -26.41 -58.98 32.57
C GLN A 442 -26.28 -60.01 33.69
N ALA A 443 -26.20 -61.30 33.35
CA ALA A 443 -26.06 -62.37 34.34
C ALA A 443 -24.75 -62.24 35.16
N ARG A 444 -23.62 -61.87 34.52
CA ARG A 444 -22.37 -61.54 35.23
C ARG A 444 -22.57 -60.35 36.18
N ALA A 445 -23.18 -59.27 35.72
CA ALA A 445 -23.43 -58.09 36.55
C ALA A 445 -24.34 -58.39 37.75
N ILE A 446 -25.31 -59.30 37.61
CA ILE A 446 -26.18 -59.76 38.69
C ILE A 446 -25.39 -60.57 39.72
N LEU A 447 -24.49 -61.46 39.28
CA LEU A 447 -23.64 -62.24 40.19
C LEU A 447 -22.64 -61.37 40.96
N ASP A 448 -22.21 -60.25 40.38
CA ASP A 448 -21.34 -59.25 41.03
C ASP A 448 -22.11 -58.26 41.93
N LEU A 449 -23.45 -58.36 42.01
CA LEU A 449 -24.29 -57.43 42.77
C LEU A 449 -24.04 -57.59 44.27
N ARG A 450 -23.77 -56.46 44.94
CA ARG A 450 -23.57 -56.40 46.39
C ARG A 450 -24.89 -56.23 47.12
N LEU A 451 -25.04 -56.86 48.29
CA LEU A 451 -26.28 -56.81 49.11
C LEU A 451 -26.78 -55.38 49.41
N GLN A 452 -25.89 -54.39 49.52
CA GLN A 452 -26.27 -52.98 49.73
C GLN A 452 -27.18 -52.41 48.62
N ARG A 453 -27.09 -52.96 47.40
CA ARG A 453 -27.91 -52.54 46.24
C ARG A 453 -29.34 -53.06 46.29
N LEU A 454 -29.66 -53.99 47.19
CA LEU A 454 -31.01 -54.53 47.40
C LEU A 454 -31.85 -53.70 48.39
N THR A 455 -31.29 -52.62 48.95
CA THR A 455 -32.06 -51.67 49.77
C THR A 455 -33.07 -50.93 48.89
N GLN A 456 -34.21 -50.50 49.45
CA GLN A 456 -35.21 -49.72 48.69
C GLN A 456 -34.59 -48.51 47.98
N LEU A 457 -33.63 -47.82 48.62
CA LEU A 457 -32.89 -46.72 48.02
C LEU A 457 -32.02 -47.18 46.84
N GLY A 458 -31.32 -48.31 46.96
CA GLY A 458 -30.51 -48.86 45.87
C GLY A 458 -31.32 -49.28 44.64
N VAL A 459 -32.54 -49.80 44.85
CA VAL A 459 -33.49 -50.11 43.77
C VAL A 459 -33.98 -48.83 43.08
N GLN A 460 -34.31 -47.82 43.87
CA GLN A 460 -34.73 -46.52 43.37
C GLN A 460 -33.62 -45.85 42.55
N GLU A 461 -32.37 -45.83 43.04
CA GLU A 461 -31.21 -45.31 42.31
C GLU A 461 -31.05 -45.98 40.93
N VAL A 462 -31.17 -47.31 40.85
CA VAL A 462 -31.06 -48.06 39.58
C VAL A 462 -32.18 -47.68 38.62
N THR A 463 -33.40 -47.52 39.13
CA THR A 463 -34.58 -47.18 38.31
C THR A 463 -34.51 -45.73 37.82
N GLU A 464 -34.08 -44.81 38.67
CA GLU A 464 -33.87 -43.40 38.30
C GLU A 464 -32.73 -43.24 37.28
N GLU A 465 -31.61 -43.95 37.46
CA GLU A 465 -30.50 -43.97 36.50
C GLU A 465 -30.97 -44.52 35.14
N LEU A 466 -31.77 -45.60 35.15
CA LEU A 466 -32.33 -46.17 33.92
C LEU A 466 -33.27 -45.18 33.21
N GLY A 467 -34.12 -44.47 33.96
CA GLY A 467 -35.00 -43.43 33.40
C GLY A 467 -34.21 -42.29 32.74
N GLN A 468 -33.18 -41.78 33.41
CA GLN A 468 -32.30 -40.73 32.87
C GLN A 468 -31.59 -41.18 31.58
N LEU A 469 -31.09 -42.42 31.55
CA LEU A 469 -30.46 -42.97 30.35
C LEU A 469 -31.47 -43.19 29.22
N ALA A 470 -32.71 -43.57 29.53
CA ALA A 470 -33.78 -43.66 28.53
C ALA A 470 -34.07 -42.30 27.89
N ASP A 471 -34.18 -41.24 28.70
CA ASP A 471 -34.34 -39.87 28.18
C ASP A 471 -33.17 -39.45 27.29
N ALA A 472 -31.93 -39.75 27.72
CA ALA A 472 -30.74 -39.49 26.92
C ALA A 472 -30.73 -40.28 25.60
N ILE A 473 -31.09 -41.57 25.61
CA ILE A 473 -31.18 -42.40 24.39
C ILE A 473 -32.22 -41.83 23.42
N ARG A 474 -33.40 -41.44 23.92
CA ARG A 474 -34.44 -40.79 23.10
C ARG A 474 -33.91 -39.51 22.46
N ASP A 475 -33.20 -38.69 23.24
CA ASP A 475 -32.64 -37.44 22.74
C ASP A 475 -31.56 -37.69 21.68
N TYR A 476 -30.62 -38.61 21.92
CA TYR A 476 -29.57 -38.96 20.95
C TYR A 476 -30.14 -39.53 19.65
N LEU A 477 -31.16 -40.39 19.72
CA LEU A 477 -31.86 -40.89 18.53
C LEU A 477 -32.55 -39.76 17.77
N ALA A 478 -33.16 -38.81 18.48
CA ALA A 478 -33.79 -37.64 17.87
C ALA A 478 -32.76 -36.68 17.24
N ILE A 479 -31.56 -36.54 17.83
CA ILE A 479 -30.44 -35.78 17.24
C ILE A 479 -29.96 -36.47 15.96
N LEU A 480 -29.65 -37.78 16.01
CA LEU A 480 -29.16 -38.53 14.85
C LEU A 480 -30.20 -38.60 13.71
N GLY A 481 -31.48 -38.55 14.04
CA GLY A 481 -32.58 -38.51 13.07
C GLY A 481 -32.86 -37.13 12.46
N SER A 482 -32.22 -36.05 12.95
CA SER A 482 -32.50 -34.68 12.50
C SER A 482 -31.22 -33.87 12.26
N ARG A 483 -30.95 -33.60 10.99
CA ARG A 483 -29.86 -32.71 10.56
C ARG A 483 -29.99 -31.31 11.17
N GLU A 484 -31.22 -30.80 11.30
CA GLU A 484 -31.50 -29.51 11.92
C GLU A 484 -31.03 -29.47 13.39
N ARG A 485 -31.26 -30.54 14.15
CA ARG A 485 -30.76 -30.63 15.53
C ARG A 485 -29.23 -30.67 15.59
N ILE A 486 -28.58 -31.39 14.68
CA ILE A 486 -27.11 -31.41 14.58
C ILE A 486 -26.58 -30.01 14.26
N MET A 487 -27.16 -29.32 13.29
CA MET A 487 -26.78 -27.95 12.94
C MET A 487 -27.02 -26.97 14.09
N GLY A 488 -28.09 -27.16 14.88
CA GLY A 488 -28.33 -26.40 16.10
C GLY A 488 -27.20 -26.54 17.12
N ILE A 489 -26.76 -27.79 17.39
CA ILE A 489 -25.64 -28.07 18.29
C ILE A 489 -24.34 -27.41 17.78
N ILE A 490 -24.04 -27.54 16.48
CA ILE A 490 -22.86 -26.91 15.87
C ILE A 490 -22.92 -25.39 16.03
N SER A 491 -24.09 -24.80 15.80
CA SER A 491 -24.29 -23.35 15.91
C SER A 491 -24.08 -22.85 17.35
N ASP A 492 -24.58 -23.59 18.34
CA ASP A 492 -24.41 -23.24 19.76
C ASP A 492 -22.95 -23.35 20.20
N GLU A 493 -22.24 -24.39 19.76
CA GLU A 493 -20.79 -24.54 20.02
C GLU A 493 -19.98 -23.43 19.34
N LEU A 494 -20.32 -23.01 18.13
CA LEU A 494 -19.69 -21.88 17.45
C LEU A 494 -19.96 -20.56 18.18
N ARG A 495 -21.18 -20.33 18.66
CA ARG A 495 -21.52 -19.14 19.47
C ARG A 495 -20.74 -19.11 20.78
N GLU A 496 -20.51 -20.26 21.41
CA GLU A 496 -19.66 -20.37 22.61
C GLU A 496 -18.22 -19.94 22.29
N VAL A 497 -17.61 -20.49 21.24
CA VAL A 497 -16.25 -20.10 20.81
C VAL A 497 -16.18 -18.60 20.53
N ARG A 498 -17.16 -18.05 19.82
CA ARG A 498 -17.24 -16.62 19.53
C ARG A 498 -17.30 -15.78 20.81
N ALA A 499 -18.15 -16.16 21.75
CA ALA A 499 -18.32 -15.44 23.01
C ALA A 499 -17.03 -15.42 23.86
N LEU A 500 -16.25 -16.50 23.80
CA LEU A 500 -15.02 -16.64 24.56
C LEU A 500 -13.80 -15.97 23.91
N PHE A 501 -13.72 -15.97 22.57
CA PHE A 501 -12.46 -15.68 21.88
C PHE A 501 -12.56 -14.61 20.78
N ALA A 502 -13.74 -14.10 20.44
CA ALA A 502 -13.84 -13.04 19.44
C ALA A 502 -13.17 -11.76 19.94
N VAL A 503 -12.42 -11.12 19.06
CA VAL A 503 -11.75 -9.83 19.30
C VAL A 503 -12.15 -8.83 18.24
N PRO A 504 -12.12 -7.52 18.55
CA PRO A 504 -12.25 -6.49 17.51
C PRO A 504 -11.19 -6.70 16.43
N ARG A 505 -11.56 -6.38 15.19
CA ARG A 505 -10.66 -6.42 14.04
C ARG A 505 -9.43 -5.54 14.31
N ARG A 506 -8.24 -6.07 14.07
CA ARG A 506 -6.95 -5.38 14.31
C ARG A 506 -6.52 -4.61 13.08
N THR A 507 -6.59 -5.25 11.91
CA THR A 507 -6.16 -4.69 10.63
C THR A 507 -7.25 -3.79 10.03
N GLU A 508 -6.92 -2.53 9.77
CA GLU A 508 -7.84 -1.58 9.12
C GLU A 508 -7.79 -1.73 7.59
N ILE A 509 -8.93 -1.65 6.91
CA ILE A 509 -9.01 -1.69 5.45
C ILE A 509 -9.33 -0.30 4.93
N THR A 510 -8.42 0.27 4.14
CA THR A 510 -8.58 1.59 3.53
C THR A 510 -8.90 1.47 2.04
N ASP A 511 -9.75 2.36 1.53
CA ASP A 511 -9.99 2.44 0.09
C ASP A 511 -8.75 3.00 -0.60
N TRP A 512 -8.30 2.32 -1.65
CA TRP A 512 -7.08 2.66 -2.37
C TRP A 512 -7.36 2.61 -3.88
N SER A 513 -7.21 3.74 -4.54
CA SER A 513 -7.45 3.89 -5.99
C SER A 513 -6.32 3.36 -6.86
N GLY A 514 -5.20 2.92 -6.26
CA GLY A 514 -4.12 2.27 -6.99
C GLY A 514 -3.31 3.22 -7.84
N ASP A 515 -2.34 3.89 -7.22
CA ASP A 515 -0.96 4.10 -7.70
C ASP A 515 -0.36 5.31 -6.96
N MET A 516 0.83 5.12 -6.42
CA MET A 516 1.69 6.24 -6.00
C MET A 516 2.46 6.64 -7.24
N GLU A 517 2.30 7.88 -7.68
CA GLU A 517 3.02 8.37 -8.85
C GLU A 517 4.47 8.64 -8.46
N ASP A 518 5.42 8.45 -9.40
CA ASP A 518 6.83 8.81 -9.14
C ASP A 518 6.98 10.27 -8.72
N GLU A 519 6.02 11.12 -9.08
CA GLU A 519 5.91 12.52 -8.69
C GLU A 519 5.63 12.73 -7.19
N ASP A 520 4.87 11.85 -6.54
CA ASP A 520 4.57 11.94 -5.09
C ASP A 520 5.81 11.75 -4.21
N LEU A 521 6.92 11.30 -4.83
CA LEU A 521 8.22 11.10 -4.20
C LEU A 521 9.16 12.31 -4.37
N ILE A 522 8.76 13.33 -5.14
CA ILE A 522 9.60 14.47 -5.51
C ILE A 522 9.18 15.71 -4.73
N GLU A 523 10.14 16.38 -4.12
CA GLU A 523 9.92 17.63 -3.41
C GLU A 523 9.65 18.79 -4.39
N ARG A 524 8.76 19.70 -3.99
CA ARG A 524 8.51 20.97 -4.69
C ARG A 524 9.67 21.92 -4.43
N GLU A 525 10.54 22.07 -5.42
CA GLU A 525 11.71 22.95 -5.32
C GLU A 525 11.86 23.75 -6.60
N ASP A 526 12.28 25.01 -6.47
CA ASP A 526 12.63 25.84 -7.61
C ASP A 526 13.98 25.45 -8.21
N MET A 527 13.95 25.13 -9.49
CA MET A 527 15.10 24.64 -10.23
C MET A 527 15.48 25.63 -11.34
N VAL A 528 16.77 25.94 -11.44
CA VAL A 528 17.35 26.60 -12.62
C VAL A 528 17.55 25.55 -13.70
N VAL A 529 16.80 25.66 -14.79
CA VAL A 529 16.97 24.83 -15.98
C VAL A 529 17.92 25.55 -16.94
N THR A 530 18.93 24.83 -17.42
CA THR A 530 19.94 25.37 -18.34
C THR A 530 20.01 24.50 -19.58
N ILE A 531 19.98 25.13 -20.75
CA ILE A 531 20.15 24.51 -22.07
C ILE A 531 21.36 25.15 -22.77
N THR A 532 22.20 24.35 -23.42
CA THR A 532 23.37 24.82 -24.18
C THR A 532 23.20 24.70 -25.68
N SER A 533 24.02 25.40 -26.46
CA SER A 533 24.06 25.35 -27.93
C SER A 533 24.40 23.95 -28.46
N GLY A 534 25.21 23.19 -27.73
CA GLY A 534 25.47 21.78 -28.00
C GLY A 534 24.31 20.83 -27.68
N GLY A 535 23.15 21.36 -27.27
CA GLY A 535 21.94 20.58 -27.00
C GLY A 535 21.99 19.83 -25.67
N TYR A 536 22.74 20.29 -24.68
CA TYR A 536 22.71 19.71 -23.33
C TYR A 536 21.69 20.43 -22.45
N ILE A 537 20.95 19.67 -21.65
CA ILE A 537 19.97 20.18 -20.69
C ILE A 537 20.24 19.62 -19.29
N LYS A 538 19.99 20.45 -18.27
CA LYS A 538 19.99 20.05 -16.86
C LYS A 538 19.08 20.93 -16.01
N ARG A 539 18.78 20.44 -14.81
CA ARG A 539 18.23 21.23 -13.70
C ARG A 539 19.24 21.31 -12.55
N THR A 540 19.32 22.47 -11.91
CA THR A 540 20.18 22.73 -10.73
C THR A 540 19.36 23.49 -9.70
N ALA A 541 19.46 23.14 -8.41
CA ALA A 541 18.72 23.84 -7.35
C ALA A 541 19.03 25.34 -7.37
N LEU A 542 18.01 26.19 -7.25
CA LEU A 542 18.17 27.65 -7.26
C LEU A 542 19.10 28.14 -6.14
N ALA A 543 19.11 27.44 -5.00
CA ALA A 543 19.96 27.74 -3.85
C ALA A 543 21.47 27.68 -4.15
N GLU A 544 21.91 26.93 -5.18
CA GLU A 544 23.33 26.89 -5.57
C GLU A 544 23.83 28.22 -6.18
N PHE A 545 22.91 29.07 -6.63
CA PHE A 545 23.21 30.37 -7.25
C PHE A 545 23.06 31.50 -6.24
N ARG A 546 24.17 31.90 -5.62
CA ARG A 546 24.22 33.05 -4.70
C ARG A 546 23.95 34.36 -5.44
N SER A 547 23.07 35.19 -4.87
CA SER A 547 22.78 36.54 -5.34
C SER A 547 24.02 37.45 -5.22
N GLN A 548 24.24 38.32 -6.22
CA GLN A 548 25.30 39.33 -6.28
C GLN A 548 24.69 40.72 -6.54
N ARG A 549 25.43 41.78 -6.25
CA ARG A 549 25.04 43.15 -6.62
C ARG A 549 25.27 43.41 -8.12
N ARG A 550 24.51 44.34 -8.72
CA ARG A 550 24.68 44.77 -10.13
C ARG A 550 26.13 45.17 -10.41
N GLY A 551 26.62 44.89 -11.62
CA GLY A 551 28.00 45.17 -12.02
C GLY A 551 29.02 44.17 -11.51
N GLY A 552 28.59 43.07 -10.88
CA GLY A 552 29.45 41.94 -10.56
C GLY A 552 30.03 41.27 -11.80
N LYS A 553 31.10 40.48 -11.60
CA LYS A 553 31.76 39.70 -12.67
C LYS A 553 31.09 38.35 -12.96
N GLY A 554 30.05 37.99 -12.19
CA GLY A 554 29.47 36.66 -12.24
C GLY A 554 30.37 35.60 -11.62
N LEU A 555 29.84 34.39 -11.46
CA LEU A 555 30.62 33.22 -11.10
C LEU A 555 30.77 32.32 -12.33
N SER A 556 31.91 31.65 -12.43
CA SER A 556 32.10 30.60 -13.42
C SER A 556 30.99 29.55 -13.27
N SER A 557 30.28 29.31 -14.37
CA SER A 557 29.38 28.16 -14.52
C SER A 557 30.13 27.07 -15.30
N MET A 558 29.43 26.03 -15.76
CA MET A 558 29.99 24.93 -16.57
C MET A 558 31.22 25.31 -17.42
N ALA A 559 32.29 24.51 -17.37
CA ALA A 559 33.43 24.68 -18.28
C ALA A 559 32.99 24.28 -19.69
N THR A 560 32.54 25.27 -20.46
CA THR A 560 32.17 25.09 -21.86
C THR A 560 33.46 24.82 -22.64
N LYS A 561 33.45 23.83 -23.55
CA LYS A 561 34.46 23.82 -24.63
C LYS A 561 34.33 25.13 -25.42
N GLU A 562 35.34 25.50 -26.19
CA GLU A 562 35.41 26.80 -26.90
C GLU A 562 34.14 27.15 -27.75
N ASP A 563 33.21 26.21 -27.99
CA ASP A 563 31.99 26.39 -28.80
C ASP A 563 30.63 26.01 -28.14
N ASP A 564 30.54 25.63 -26.85
CA ASP A 564 29.29 25.12 -26.23
C ASP A 564 28.68 26.08 -25.20
N VAL A 565 27.98 27.13 -25.65
CA VAL A 565 27.49 28.24 -24.81
C VAL A 565 26.07 28.02 -24.27
N VAL A 566 25.70 28.66 -23.17
CA VAL A 566 24.32 28.61 -22.65
C VAL A 566 23.40 29.38 -23.59
N THR A 567 22.39 28.72 -24.14
CA THR A 567 21.41 29.31 -25.06
C THR A 567 20.11 29.68 -24.39
N THR A 568 19.71 28.96 -23.34
CA THR A 568 18.47 29.23 -22.61
C THR A 568 18.65 28.93 -21.14
N LEU A 569 18.17 29.85 -20.30
CA LEU A 569 18.14 29.71 -18.86
C LEU A 569 16.76 30.17 -18.37
N PHE A 570 16.14 29.40 -17.48
CA PHE A 570 14.90 29.79 -16.81
C PHE A 570 14.77 29.09 -15.45
N VAL A 571 13.83 29.56 -14.63
CA VAL A 571 13.47 28.92 -13.36
C VAL A 571 12.09 28.28 -13.49
N ALA A 572 11.94 27.07 -12.97
CA ALA A 572 10.68 26.37 -12.87
C ALA A 572 10.67 25.45 -11.64
N ASN A 573 9.49 25.25 -11.05
CA ASN A 573 9.34 24.28 -9.98
C ASN A 573 9.49 22.85 -10.53
N THR A 574 9.94 21.91 -9.71
CA THR A 574 10.07 20.49 -10.05
C THR A 574 8.80 19.91 -10.69
N HIS A 575 7.61 20.33 -10.29
CA HIS A 575 6.33 19.84 -10.82
C HIS A 575 5.78 20.63 -12.03
N THR A 576 6.38 21.77 -12.38
CA THR A 576 5.95 22.56 -13.54
C THR A 576 6.06 21.74 -14.83
N GLU A 577 5.03 21.78 -15.66
CA GLU A 577 5.02 21.19 -16.99
C GLU A 577 5.83 22.06 -17.96
N LEU A 578 6.72 21.43 -18.72
CA LEU A 578 7.54 22.10 -19.73
C LEU A 578 7.13 21.63 -21.12
N LEU A 579 6.74 22.59 -21.97
CA LEU A 579 6.49 22.35 -23.39
C LEU A 579 7.73 22.76 -24.21
N PHE A 580 8.36 21.77 -24.83
CA PHE A 580 9.56 21.91 -25.66
C PHE A 580 9.17 21.99 -27.13
N PHE A 581 9.34 23.15 -27.74
CA PHE A 581 9.10 23.37 -29.17
C PHE A 581 10.42 23.25 -29.93
N THR A 582 10.47 22.39 -30.94
CA THR A 582 11.68 22.10 -31.71
C THR A 582 11.76 22.87 -33.02
N THR A 583 12.95 22.94 -33.61
CA THR A 583 13.21 23.65 -34.88
C THR A 583 12.51 23.03 -36.09
N ASP A 584 12.17 21.74 -36.05
CA ASP A 584 11.36 21.04 -37.06
C ASP A 584 9.85 21.17 -36.82
N GLY A 585 9.44 21.91 -35.77
CA GLY A 585 8.04 22.25 -35.54
C GLY A 585 7.24 21.27 -34.68
N MET A 586 7.93 20.37 -33.99
CA MET A 586 7.33 19.46 -33.01
C MET A 586 7.24 20.11 -31.62
N VAL A 587 6.32 19.61 -30.80
CA VAL A 587 6.23 19.90 -29.37
C VAL A 587 6.29 18.62 -28.57
N TYR A 588 7.05 18.67 -27.48
CA TYR A 588 7.18 17.60 -26.48
C TYR A 588 6.81 18.14 -25.11
N ARG A 589 6.32 17.26 -24.23
CA ARG A 589 5.87 17.58 -22.88
C ARG A 589 6.66 16.77 -21.86
N LEU A 590 7.28 17.44 -20.89
CA LEU A 590 7.92 16.82 -19.73
C LEU A 590 7.83 17.73 -18.50
N LYS A 591 7.64 17.16 -17.31
CA LYS A 591 7.79 17.89 -16.05
C LYS A 591 9.27 18.20 -15.74
N THR A 592 9.52 19.30 -15.06
CA THR A 592 10.88 19.76 -14.70
C THR A 592 11.70 18.67 -13.99
N TRP A 593 11.11 17.91 -13.05
CA TRP A 593 11.83 16.91 -12.26
C TRP A 593 12.45 15.77 -13.10
N ARG A 594 11.91 15.50 -14.28
CA ARG A 594 12.42 14.50 -15.23
C ARG A 594 13.70 14.94 -15.95
N LEU A 595 14.05 16.23 -15.87
CA LEU A 595 15.33 16.73 -16.36
C LEU A 595 16.47 16.24 -15.46
N PRO A 596 17.66 15.98 -16.04
CA PRO A 596 18.78 15.46 -15.27
C PRO A 596 19.24 16.49 -14.23
N LEU A 597 19.24 16.08 -12.98
CA LEU A 597 19.83 16.86 -11.89
C LEU A 597 21.35 16.92 -12.05
N GLY A 598 21.92 18.11 -11.86
CA GLY A 598 23.36 18.28 -11.81
C GLY A 598 23.74 19.63 -11.22
N GLY A 599 24.87 19.68 -10.51
CA GLY A 599 25.37 20.92 -9.94
C GLY A 599 25.78 21.96 -11.00
N ARG A 600 26.10 23.18 -10.57
CA ARG A 600 26.41 24.31 -11.46
C ARG A 600 27.46 24.04 -12.54
N THR A 601 28.49 23.26 -12.26
CA THR A 601 29.58 22.95 -13.20
C THR A 601 29.34 21.71 -14.07
N ALA A 602 28.32 20.90 -13.75
CA ALA A 602 28.02 19.67 -14.48
C ALA A 602 27.45 19.97 -15.88
N LYS A 603 27.75 19.12 -16.87
CA LYS A 603 27.32 19.34 -18.26
C LYS A 603 25.82 19.09 -18.50
N GLY A 604 25.20 18.21 -17.72
CA GLY A 604 23.86 17.71 -18.00
C GLY A 604 23.87 16.53 -18.99
N LYS A 605 22.72 16.26 -19.62
CA LYS A 605 22.60 15.22 -20.67
C LYS A 605 22.18 15.87 -21.99
N ALA A 606 22.59 15.25 -23.10
CA ALA A 606 22.13 15.65 -24.42
C ALA A 606 20.60 15.47 -24.53
N ILE A 607 19.91 16.48 -25.05
CA ILE A 607 18.45 16.52 -25.12
C ILE A 607 17.87 15.43 -26.03
N VAL A 608 18.62 15.01 -27.05
CA VAL A 608 18.31 13.85 -27.91
C VAL A 608 18.19 12.53 -27.15
N ASN A 609 18.77 12.44 -25.94
CA ASN A 609 18.65 11.26 -25.08
C ASN A 609 17.45 11.33 -24.13
N ILE A 610 16.76 12.48 -24.10
CA ILE A 610 15.62 12.75 -23.21
C ILE A 610 14.33 12.84 -24.04
N LEU A 611 14.40 13.54 -25.18
CA LEU A 611 13.32 13.73 -26.12
C LEU A 611 13.65 12.98 -27.42
N PRO A 612 12.69 12.24 -28.01
CA PRO A 612 12.91 11.55 -29.27
C PRO A 612 12.82 12.55 -30.44
N ILE A 613 13.87 13.35 -30.59
CA ILE A 613 14.06 14.32 -31.69
C ILE A 613 15.07 13.79 -32.69
N GLU A 614 14.93 14.15 -33.96
CA GLU A 614 15.86 13.70 -35.01
C GLU A 614 17.25 14.35 -34.86
N PRO A 615 18.34 13.66 -35.26
CA PRO A 615 19.66 14.25 -35.28
C PRO A 615 19.72 15.51 -36.15
N GLY A 616 20.13 16.63 -35.57
CA GLY A 616 20.16 17.95 -36.23
C GLY A 616 18.98 18.86 -35.87
N VAL A 617 17.94 18.33 -35.19
CA VAL A 617 16.85 19.11 -34.60
C VAL A 617 17.26 19.60 -33.22
N SER A 618 16.98 20.87 -32.91
CA SER A 618 17.25 21.49 -31.60
C SER A 618 15.96 22.10 -31.01
N ILE A 619 16.02 22.56 -29.76
CA ILE A 619 14.90 23.27 -29.13
C ILE A 619 14.89 24.70 -29.66
N ALA A 620 13.78 25.08 -30.29
CA ALA A 620 13.54 26.43 -30.77
C ALA A 620 12.97 27.34 -29.66
N ALA A 621 12.04 26.82 -28.85
CA ALA A 621 11.52 27.54 -27.70
C ALA A 621 11.08 26.57 -26.59
N LEU A 622 11.03 27.08 -25.37
CA LEU A 622 10.50 26.36 -24.23
C LEU A 622 9.47 27.24 -23.53
N MET A 623 8.34 26.64 -23.15
CA MET A 623 7.29 27.29 -22.38
C MET A 623 7.04 26.49 -21.09
N PRO A 624 7.42 27.02 -19.92
CA PRO A 624 6.92 26.50 -18.67
C PRO A 624 5.44 26.86 -18.55
N VAL A 625 4.62 25.91 -18.12
CA VAL A 625 3.18 26.11 -17.95
C VAL A 625 2.87 26.22 -16.47
N ASP A 626 2.67 27.45 -16.03
CA ASP A 626 2.42 27.82 -14.65
C ASP A 626 0.91 27.90 -14.35
N ALA A 627 0.21 26.80 -14.65
CA ALA A 627 -1.21 26.62 -14.37
C ALA A 627 -1.54 25.11 -14.30
N PRO A 628 -2.45 24.68 -13.40
CA PRO A 628 -2.94 23.31 -13.37
C PRO A 628 -3.54 22.90 -14.72
N GLU A 629 -3.32 21.66 -15.16
CA GLU A 629 -3.83 21.17 -16.45
C GLU A 629 -5.35 21.34 -16.62
N ALA A 630 -6.11 21.22 -15.52
CA ALA A 630 -7.55 21.42 -15.48
C ALA A 630 -7.98 22.85 -15.91
N GLU A 631 -7.08 23.83 -15.86
CA GLU A 631 -7.35 25.22 -16.20
C GLU A 631 -6.87 25.62 -17.59
N TRP A 632 -6.19 24.73 -18.32
CA TRP A 632 -5.57 25.06 -19.62
C TRP A 632 -6.56 25.53 -20.69
N ASP A 633 -7.83 25.18 -20.57
CA ASP A 633 -8.89 25.66 -21.47
C ASP A 633 -9.11 27.19 -21.39
N ARG A 634 -8.69 27.84 -20.30
CA ARG A 634 -8.78 29.30 -20.11
C ARG A 634 -7.63 30.07 -20.75
N TYR A 635 -6.58 29.35 -21.17
CA TYR A 635 -5.33 29.96 -21.62
C TYR A 635 -5.07 29.72 -23.11
N GLN A 636 -4.24 30.61 -23.66
CA GLN A 636 -3.82 30.61 -25.04
C GLN A 636 -2.29 30.58 -25.10
N ALA A 637 -1.74 29.87 -26.10
CA ALA A 637 -0.32 29.87 -26.39
C ALA A 637 -0.05 30.85 -27.54
N ILE A 638 0.73 31.91 -27.25
CA ILE A 638 1.18 32.91 -28.21
C ILE A 638 2.59 32.56 -28.65
N PHE A 639 2.79 32.41 -29.95
CA PHE A 639 4.06 32.13 -30.61
C PHE A 639 4.55 33.38 -31.32
N ALA A 640 5.85 33.68 -31.26
CA ALA A 640 6.47 34.72 -32.05
C ALA A 640 7.73 34.21 -32.76
N THR A 641 7.92 34.59 -34.01
CA THR A 641 9.07 34.21 -34.85
C THR A 641 10.05 35.37 -35.02
N SER A 642 11.27 35.05 -35.45
CA SER A 642 12.35 36.02 -35.66
C SER A 642 12.04 37.03 -36.77
N ASP A 643 11.19 36.64 -37.72
CA ASP A 643 10.72 37.51 -38.82
C ASP A 643 9.54 38.41 -38.41
N GLY A 644 9.03 38.31 -37.17
CA GLY A 644 7.98 39.17 -36.65
C GLY A 644 6.55 38.70 -36.93
N ASP A 645 6.34 37.46 -37.36
CA ASP A 645 5.03 36.82 -37.32
C ASP A 645 4.66 36.37 -35.89
N VAL A 646 3.36 36.43 -35.59
CA VAL A 646 2.76 35.99 -34.32
C VAL A 646 1.59 35.06 -34.60
N ARG A 647 1.47 34.02 -33.78
CA ARG A 647 0.42 33.01 -33.88
C ARG A 647 -0.19 32.71 -32.52
N ARG A 648 -1.51 32.52 -32.49
CA ARG A 648 -2.27 32.22 -31.27
C ARG A 648 -2.96 30.85 -31.39
N ASN A 649 -2.77 29.99 -30.41
CA ASN A 649 -3.39 28.67 -30.28
C ASN A 649 -4.09 28.54 -28.92
N ALA A 650 -5.05 27.64 -28.79
CA ALA A 650 -5.55 27.27 -27.47
C ALA A 650 -4.48 26.47 -26.74
N LEU A 651 -4.24 26.72 -25.44
CA LEU A 651 -3.27 25.93 -24.68
C LEU A 651 -3.73 24.46 -24.56
N SER A 652 -5.03 24.21 -24.55
CA SER A 652 -5.60 22.86 -24.56
C SER A 652 -5.29 22.03 -25.81
N ASP A 653 -4.81 22.66 -26.90
CA ASP A 653 -4.23 21.95 -28.04
C ASP A 653 -2.98 21.13 -27.63
N PHE A 654 -2.39 21.38 -26.46
CA PHE A 654 -1.15 20.75 -25.98
C PHE A 654 -1.34 19.80 -24.78
N THR A 655 -2.57 19.50 -24.36
CA THR A 655 -2.85 18.50 -23.30
C THR A 655 -2.39 17.10 -23.70
N SER A 656 -2.82 16.64 -24.87
CA SER A 656 -2.52 15.31 -25.41
C SER A 656 -1.26 15.31 -26.30
N VAL A 657 -0.08 15.39 -25.69
CA VAL A 657 1.23 15.22 -26.36
C VAL A 657 1.78 13.84 -26.02
N ARG A 658 1.90 12.96 -27.04
CA ARG A 658 2.47 11.62 -26.87
C ARG A 658 3.99 11.69 -26.75
N THR A 659 4.63 10.60 -26.33
CA THR A 659 6.09 10.52 -26.15
C THR A 659 6.87 10.85 -27.43
N ASN A 660 6.35 10.51 -28.61
CA ASN A 660 6.93 10.85 -29.91
C ASN A 660 6.67 12.30 -30.37
N GLY A 661 6.12 13.13 -29.50
CA GLY A 661 5.80 14.53 -29.77
C GLY A 661 4.51 14.72 -30.57
N LYS A 662 4.15 15.98 -30.76
CA LYS A 662 3.01 16.42 -31.58
C LYS A 662 3.47 17.54 -32.52
N ILE A 663 2.95 17.60 -33.74
CA ILE A 663 3.26 18.73 -34.63
C ILE A 663 2.57 19.98 -34.07
N ALA A 664 3.34 21.00 -33.69
CA ALA A 664 2.85 22.28 -33.20
C ALA A 664 2.64 23.28 -34.34
N MET A 665 3.67 23.49 -35.18
CA MET A 665 3.63 24.40 -36.32
C MET A 665 4.73 24.06 -37.33
N LYS A 666 4.62 24.47 -38.59
CA LYS A 666 5.74 24.37 -39.55
C LYS A 666 6.49 25.70 -39.63
N LEU A 667 7.79 25.67 -39.38
CA LEU A 667 8.66 26.84 -39.52
C LEU A 667 9.25 26.90 -40.95
N PRO A 668 9.23 28.07 -41.62
CA PRO A 668 9.93 28.26 -42.89
C PRO A 668 11.44 28.18 -42.73
N GLU A 669 12.12 27.86 -43.82
CA GLU A 669 13.59 27.85 -43.85
C GLU A 669 14.15 29.26 -43.53
N GLY A 670 15.07 29.34 -42.57
CA GLY A 670 15.68 30.59 -42.12
C GLY A 670 14.88 31.39 -41.07
N VAL A 671 13.69 30.94 -40.68
CA VAL A 671 12.88 31.56 -39.61
C VAL A 671 12.98 30.73 -38.34
N SER A 672 13.28 31.37 -37.21
CA SER A 672 13.33 30.72 -35.90
C SER A 672 12.18 31.16 -35.01
N LEU A 673 11.73 30.28 -34.13
CA LEU A 673 10.80 30.62 -33.07
C LEU A 673 11.56 31.37 -31.96
N ILE A 674 11.11 32.55 -31.58
CA ILE A 674 11.74 33.39 -30.55
C ILE A 674 11.19 33.07 -29.16
N GLY A 675 9.88 32.82 -29.08
CA GLY A 675 9.25 32.51 -27.81
C GLY A 675 7.83 31.99 -27.96
N VAL A 676 7.42 31.23 -26.95
CA VAL A 676 6.03 30.86 -26.72
C VAL A 676 5.67 31.27 -25.30
N ARG A 677 4.53 31.93 -25.12
CA ARG A 677 4.05 32.40 -23.81
C ARG A 677 2.57 32.10 -23.66
N MET A 678 2.20 31.79 -22.43
CA MET A 678 0.81 31.67 -22.01
C MET A 678 0.19 33.08 -21.92
N ALA A 679 -1.03 33.22 -22.40
CA ALA A 679 -1.80 34.46 -22.36
C ALA A 679 -3.29 34.19 -22.18
N THR A 680 -4.02 35.19 -21.73
CA THR A 680 -5.48 35.27 -21.75
C THR A 680 -5.93 36.25 -22.85
N GLU A 681 -7.25 36.41 -23.02
CA GLU A 681 -7.79 37.39 -23.98
C GLU A 681 -7.66 38.84 -23.49
N ASP A 682 -7.40 39.03 -22.20
CA ASP A 682 -7.25 40.34 -21.54
C ASP A 682 -5.79 40.82 -21.51
N ASP A 683 -4.89 40.14 -22.23
CA ASP A 683 -3.48 40.48 -22.32
C ASP A 683 -3.11 41.12 -23.68
N ASP A 684 -2.01 41.85 -23.68
CA ASP A 684 -1.32 42.36 -24.87
C ASP A 684 -0.07 41.54 -25.18
N VAL A 685 0.23 41.43 -26.48
CA VAL A 685 1.52 40.93 -26.99
C VAL A 685 2.44 42.11 -27.22
N MET A 686 3.63 42.05 -26.63
CA MET A 686 4.71 43.00 -26.86
C MET A 686 5.89 42.29 -27.54
N LEU A 687 6.29 42.77 -28.73
CA LEU A 687 7.47 42.30 -29.46
C LEU A 687 8.56 43.35 -29.42
N VAL A 688 9.81 42.92 -29.23
CA VAL A 688 11.00 43.78 -29.21
C VAL A 688 12.05 43.25 -30.18
N THR A 689 12.69 44.15 -30.92
CA THR A 689 13.68 43.83 -31.96
C THR A 689 15.11 44.13 -31.53
N ASP A 690 16.11 43.52 -32.20
CA ASP A 690 17.52 43.71 -31.86
C ASP A 690 18.02 45.14 -32.09
N SER A 691 17.43 45.85 -33.06
CA SER A 691 17.68 47.28 -33.32
C SER A 691 16.98 48.23 -32.33
N GLY A 692 16.22 47.69 -31.38
CA GLY A 692 15.62 48.45 -30.29
C GLY A 692 14.17 48.86 -30.49
N ARG A 693 13.46 48.42 -31.55
CA ARG A 693 12.04 48.75 -31.76
C ARG A 693 11.14 47.88 -30.90
N ALA A 694 9.98 48.39 -30.49
CA ALA A 694 8.95 47.61 -29.82
C ALA A 694 7.53 47.92 -30.30
N ILE A 695 6.70 46.89 -30.47
CA ILE A 695 5.26 47.06 -30.74
C ILE A 695 4.46 46.32 -29.67
N ARG A 696 3.32 46.91 -29.27
CA ARG A 696 2.37 46.36 -28.32
C ARG A 696 0.97 46.34 -28.95
N PHE A 697 0.28 45.22 -28.91
CA PHE A 697 -1.08 45.06 -29.44
C PHE A 697 -1.87 43.97 -28.68
N PRO A 698 -3.21 44.02 -28.64
CA PRO A 698 -4.01 43.02 -27.92
C PRO A 698 -3.84 41.61 -28.48
N THR A 699 -3.85 40.60 -27.61
CA THR A 699 -3.82 39.18 -28.04
C THR A 699 -4.96 38.84 -29.00
N THR A 700 -6.12 39.50 -28.83
CA THR A 700 -7.32 39.34 -29.67
C THR A 700 -7.14 39.83 -31.12
N ASP A 701 -6.16 40.69 -31.41
CA ASP A 701 -5.82 41.11 -32.79
C ASP A 701 -5.23 39.96 -33.64
N VAL A 702 -4.80 38.89 -32.97
CA VAL A 702 -4.37 37.63 -33.60
C VAL A 702 -5.52 36.64 -33.49
N ARG A 703 -6.00 36.10 -34.60
CA ARG A 703 -7.03 35.04 -34.54
C ARG A 703 -6.47 33.74 -33.94
N VAL A 704 -7.32 32.93 -33.32
CA VAL A 704 -6.94 31.56 -32.90
C VAL A 704 -6.79 30.65 -34.13
N PHE A 705 -5.66 29.97 -34.26
CA PHE A 705 -5.35 29.08 -35.36
C PHE A 705 -5.58 27.61 -34.98
N LYS A 706 -6.45 26.91 -35.72
CA LYS A 706 -6.66 25.46 -35.57
C LYS A 706 -5.75 24.60 -36.47
N GLY A 707 -5.28 25.15 -37.59
CA GLY A 707 -4.44 24.44 -38.58
C GLY A 707 -2.94 24.57 -38.30
N ARG A 708 -2.14 23.56 -38.66
CA ARG A 708 -0.71 23.43 -38.28
C ARG A 708 0.27 24.03 -39.30
N ASP A 709 -0.19 24.30 -40.52
CA ASP A 709 0.67 24.73 -41.64
C ASP A 709 0.96 26.25 -41.70
N SER A 710 0.33 27.05 -40.84
CA SER A 710 0.50 28.51 -40.85
C SER A 710 1.54 28.98 -39.83
N THR A 711 2.38 29.94 -40.20
CA THR A 711 3.33 30.61 -39.30
C THR A 711 2.68 31.66 -38.42
N GLY A 712 1.48 32.13 -38.77
CA GLY A 712 0.77 33.18 -38.06
C GLY A 712 0.40 34.37 -38.95
N VAL A 713 0.31 35.53 -38.33
CA VAL A 713 0.11 36.83 -38.98
C VAL A 713 1.21 37.80 -38.53
N ARG A 714 1.52 38.80 -39.37
CA ARG A 714 2.51 39.82 -39.04
C ARG A 714 2.14 40.57 -37.74
N GLY A 715 3.00 40.46 -36.75
CA GLY A 715 2.94 41.18 -35.47
C GLY A 715 3.73 42.49 -35.50
N ILE A 716 4.96 42.47 -36.02
CA ILE A 716 5.80 43.67 -36.20
C ILE A 716 6.41 43.73 -37.60
N ARG A 717 6.49 44.92 -38.18
CA ARG A 717 7.19 45.16 -39.45
C ARG A 717 8.66 45.43 -39.18
N LEU A 718 9.51 44.53 -39.66
CA LEU A 718 10.97 44.65 -39.57
C LEU A 718 11.53 45.44 -40.76
N THR A 719 12.62 46.17 -40.54
CA THR A 719 13.33 46.95 -41.57
C THR A 719 14.84 46.75 -41.42
N ASN A 720 15.62 46.94 -42.48
CA ASN A 720 17.10 46.95 -42.42
C ASN A 720 17.75 45.66 -41.86
N GLY A 721 17.13 44.50 -42.04
CA GLY A 721 17.66 43.23 -41.53
C GLY A 721 17.47 43.02 -40.02
N ASP A 722 16.67 43.87 -39.38
CA ASP A 722 16.20 43.75 -37.99
C ASP A 722 15.46 42.42 -37.77
N ARG A 723 15.48 41.93 -36.53
CA ARG A 723 14.77 40.70 -36.12
C ARG A 723 14.19 40.83 -34.73
N VAL A 724 13.12 40.08 -34.48
CA VAL A 724 12.56 39.96 -33.12
C VAL A 724 13.52 39.19 -32.24
N VAL A 725 13.80 39.72 -31.04
CA VAL A 725 14.63 39.08 -30.00
C VAL A 725 13.86 38.74 -28.75
N SER A 726 12.70 39.38 -28.54
CA SER A 726 11.89 39.11 -27.37
C SER A 726 10.41 39.24 -27.66
N MET A 727 9.63 38.39 -26.99
CA MET A 727 8.18 38.44 -26.95
C MET A 727 7.73 38.32 -25.50
N SER A 728 6.88 39.25 -25.09
CA SER A 728 6.28 39.29 -23.77
C SER A 728 4.76 39.39 -23.86
N VAL A 729 4.09 38.85 -22.85
CA VAL A 729 2.66 39.00 -22.63
C VAL A 729 2.53 39.90 -21.41
N ILE A 730 1.81 41.02 -21.55
CA ILE A 730 1.67 42.05 -20.53
C ILE A 730 0.20 42.44 -20.39
N ARG A 731 -0.20 42.98 -19.25
CA ARG A 731 -1.60 43.31 -18.94
C ARG A 731 -2.12 44.39 -19.89
N HIS A 732 -3.31 44.15 -20.46
CA HIS A 732 -3.95 45.15 -21.32
C HIS A 732 -4.39 46.39 -20.53
N PHE A 733 -4.18 47.58 -21.10
CA PHE A 733 -4.70 48.83 -20.52
C PHE A 733 -4.93 49.90 -21.59
N GLU A 734 -6.17 50.39 -21.69
CA GLU A 734 -6.51 51.52 -22.57
C GLU A 734 -6.30 52.86 -21.84
N ALA A 735 -5.40 53.68 -22.40
CA ALA A 735 -5.15 55.05 -21.96
C ALA A 735 -4.85 55.96 -23.15
N ASP A 736 -5.44 57.15 -23.15
CA ASP A 736 -5.15 58.13 -24.19
C ASP A 736 -3.71 58.68 -24.04
N PRO A 737 -3.15 59.34 -25.08
CA PRO A 737 -1.78 59.86 -25.02
C PRO A 737 -1.52 60.86 -23.88
N ALA A 738 -2.49 61.71 -23.54
CA ALA A 738 -2.33 62.73 -22.50
C ALA A 738 -2.35 62.09 -21.09
N GLU A 739 -3.20 61.08 -20.87
CA GLU A 739 -3.22 60.28 -19.65
C GLU A 739 -1.89 59.56 -19.43
N ARG A 740 -1.34 58.92 -20.47
CA ARG A 740 -0.04 58.22 -20.38
C ARG A 740 1.11 59.17 -20.08
N ALA A 741 1.16 60.32 -20.76
CA ALA A 741 2.18 61.34 -20.49
C ALA A 741 2.11 61.85 -19.04
N ALA A 742 0.90 62.13 -18.53
CA ALA A 742 0.69 62.57 -17.16
C ALA A 742 1.07 61.49 -16.12
N TYR A 743 0.69 60.22 -16.37
CA TYR A 743 1.06 59.09 -15.54
C TYR A 743 2.57 58.89 -15.47
N LEU A 744 3.26 58.85 -16.62
CA LEU A 744 4.71 58.62 -16.68
C LEU A 744 5.49 59.75 -15.99
N LYS A 745 5.06 61.00 -16.14
CA LYS A 745 5.65 62.16 -15.44
C LYS A 745 5.57 61.98 -13.91
N MET A 746 4.39 61.61 -13.40
CA MET A 746 4.18 61.36 -11.97
C MET A 746 4.94 60.12 -11.47
N ARG A 747 4.89 59.01 -12.22
CA ARG A 747 5.57 57.75 -11.88
C ARG A 747 7.09 57.89 -11.86
N ARG A 748 7.68 58.65 -12.80
CA ARG A 748 9.12 59.00 -12.83
C ARG A 748 9.51 59.85 -11.62
N ALA A 749 8.66 60.81 -11.21
CA ALA A 749 8.89 61.60 -10.00
C ALA A 749 8.87 60.71 -8.74
N VAL A 750 7.93 59.76 -8.65
CA VAL A 750 7.85 58.78 -7.55
C VAL A 750 9.07 57.85 -7.54
N ALA A 751 9.55 57.43 -8.71
CA ALA A 751 10.75 56.59 -8.85
C ALA A 751 12.08 57.35 -8.70
N GLY A 752 12.05 58.68 -8.52
CA GLY A 752 13.26 59.51 -8.41
C GLY A 752 14.05 59.67 -9.71
N ALA A 753 13.43 59.44 -10.87
CA ALA A 753 14.05 59.41 -12.20
C ALA A 753 13.65 60.63 -13.06
N LEU A 754 13.90 61.85 -12.55
CA LEU A 754 13.41 63.10 -13.17
C LEU A 754 14.20 63.58 -14.41
N ASP A 755 15.43 63.09 -14.61
CA ASP A 755 16.26 63.38 -15.79
C ASP A 755 17.12 62.15 -16.14
N ASP A 756 16.74 61.42 -17.19
CA ASP A 756 17.38 60.19 -17.64
C ASP A 756 18.17 60.34 -18.94
N GLY A 757 18.28 61.57 -19.46
CA GLY A 757 19.01 61.89 -20.69
C GLY A 757 18.38 61.33 -21.97
N ALA A 758 17.09 60.96 -21.95
CA ALA A 758 16.37 60.54 -23.14
C ALA A 758 16.09 61.73 -24.07
N GLU A 759 16.37 61.57 -25.37
CA GLU A 759 15.86 62.49 -26.40
C GLU A 759 14.36 62.24 -26.59
N ALA A 760 13.58 63.31 -26.76
CA ALA A 760 12.16 63.18 -27.05
C ALA A 760 11.95 62.38 -28.35
N ASP A 761 11.08 61.37 -28.28
CA ASP A 761 10.66 60.63 -29.47
C ASP A 761 9.73 61.51 -30.31
N GLU A 762 9.69 61.33 -31.63
CA GLU A 762 8.80 62.11 -32.53
C GLU A 762 7.32 61.93 -32.13
N ASP A 763 6.99 60.80 -31.52
CA ASP A 763 5.68 60.47 -30.95
C ASP A 763 5.36 61.19 -29.62
N GLU A 764 6.37 61.67 -28.87
CA GLU A 764 6.22 62.35 -27.57
C GLU A 764 6.12 63.87 -27.69
N GLU A 765 6.77 64.48 -28.69
CA GLU A 765 6.76 65.94 -28.89
C GLU A 765 5.37 66.52 -29.23
N ALA A 766 4.41 65.67 -29.62
CA ALA A 766 3.07 66.07 -30.06
C ALA A 766 1.97 66.04 -28.98
N VAL A 767 2.29 65.68 -27.72
CA VAL A 767 1.28 65.45 -26.67
C VAL A 767 1.15 66.68 -25.74
N ALA A 768 -0.06 67.24 -25.62
CA ALA A 768 -0.34 68.37 -24.73
C ALA A 768 -0.27 67.97 -23.24
N GLU A 769 0.17 68.90 -22.36
CA GLU A 769 0.23 68.66 -20.91
C GLU A 769 -1.17 68.36 -20.35
N GLY A 770 -1.40 67.09 -19.97
CA GLY A 770 -2.59 66.65 -19.25
C GLY A 770 -2.38 66.55 -17.74
N SER A 771 -3.48 66.43 -16.99
CA SER A 771 -3.48 66.14 -15.55
C SER A 771 -4.15 64.79 -15.29
N ILE A 772 -3.57 63.95 -14.45
CA ILE A 772 -4.16 62.65 -14.05
C ILE A 772 -4.78 62.75 -12.65
N THR A 773 -5.97 62.18 -12.47
CA THR A 773 -6.60 62.11 -11.15
C THR A 773 -5.94 61.03 -10.28
N PRO A 774 -5.95 61.14 -8.94
CA PRO A 774 -5.38 60.11 -8.07
C PRO A 774 -5.99 58.72 -8.29
N ALA A 775 -7.30 58.64 -8.55
CA ALA A 775 -7.99 57.38 -8.82
C ALA A 775 -7.53 56.74 -10.14
N ARG A 776 -7.35 57.55 -11.21
CA ARG A 776 -6.85 57.06 -12.50
C ARG A 776 -5.37 56.66 -12.42
N TYR A 777 -4.57 57.40 -11.66
CA TYR A 777 -3.17 57.03 -11.39
C TYR A 777 -3.08 55.67 -10.68
N ALA A 778 -3.90 55.44 -9.64
CA ALA A 778 -3.95 54.15 -8.95
C ALA A 778 -4.38 53.01 -9.86
N GLN A 779 -5.37 53.24 -10.73
CA GLN A 779 -5.82 52.26 -11.72
C GLN A 779 -4.71 51.90 -12.72
N MET A 780 -4.01 52.91 -13.27
CA MET A 780 -2.88 52.69 -14.18
C MET A 780 -1.72 51.98 -13.47
N SER A 781 -1.40 52.39 -12.24
CA SER A 781 -0.34 51.76 -11.44
C SER A 781 -0.66 50.30 -11.13
N ALA A 782 -1.93 49.95 -10.89
CA ALA A 782 -2.34 48.57 -10.64
C ALA A 782 -2.24 47.67 -11.90
N ALA A 783 -2.25 48.25 -13.10
CA ALA A 783 -2.10 47.57 -14.37
C ALA A 783 -0.71 47.75 -15.00
N GLU A 784 0.24 48.38 -14.30
CA GLU A 784 1.60 48.61 -14.77
C GLU A 784 2.44 47.34 -14.62
N ASP A 785 2.85 46.76 -15.73
CA ASP A 785 4.03 45.88 -15.77
C ASP A 785 5.31 46.71 -15.89
N LEU A 786 6.36 46.34 -15.15
CA LEU A 786 7.69 46.91 -15.30
C LEU A 786 8.48 46.09 -16.31
N ILE A 787 8.91 46.71 -17.40
CA ILE A 787 9.61 46.05 -18.49
C ILE A 787 11.11 46.21 -18.29
N LEU A 788 11.79 45.10 -18.01
CA LEU A 788 13.24 45.02 -18.04
C LEU A 788 13.71 44.87 -19.49
N THR A 789 14.72 45.64 -19.90
CA THR A 789 15.39 45.49 -21.19
C THR A 789 16.90 45.40 -20.97
N ILE A 790 17.55 44.40 -21.57
CA ILE A 790 19.00 44.13 -21.46
C ILE A 790 19.65 44.09 -22.85
N THR A 791 20.84 44.69 -22.98
CA THR A 791 21.67 44.68 -24.19
C THR A 791 22.78 43.62 -24.13
N ALA A 792 23.36 43.28 -25.29
CA ALA A 792 24.50 42.36 -25.43
C ALA A 792 25.73 42.78 -24.60
N GLY A 793 25.98 44.09 -24.49
CA GLY A 793 27.04 44.66 -23.63
C GLY A 793 26.72 44.69 -22.14
N GLY A 794 25.62 44.07 -21.69
CA GLY A 794 25.26 43.97 -20.27
C GLY A 794 24.71 45.26 -19.64
N ALA A 795 24.26 46.22 -20.46
CA ALA A 795 23.51 47.38 -20.00
C ALA A 795 22.02 47.03 -19.89
N GLY A 796 21.33 47.57 -18.90
CA GLY A 796 19.93 47.28 -18.66
C GLY A 796 19.14 48.44 -18.05
N LYS A 797 17.84 48.48 -18.29
CA LYS A 797 16.90 49.46 -17.73
C LYS A 797 15.55 48.83 -17.43
N ILE A 798 14.82 49.46 -16.52
CA ILE A 798 13.41 49.19 -16.26
C ILE A 798 12.60 50.35 -16.86
N SER A 799 11.50 50.06 -17.54
CA SER A 799 10.57 51.06 -18.06
C SER A 799 9.12 50.63 -17.81
N SER A 800 8.20 51.59 -17.69
CA SER A 800 6.78 51.27 -17.53
C SER A 800 6.20 50.66 -18.82
N SER A 801 5.35 49.66 -18.69
CA SER A 801 4.53 49.14 -19.81
C SER A 801 3.64 50.22 -20.43
N HIS A 802 3.20 51.23 -19.66
CA HIS A 802 2.42 52.37 -20.16
C HIS A 802 3.22 53.30 -21.09
N ASP A 803 4.55 53.21 -21.04
CA ASP A 803 5.45 53.90 -21.97
C ASP A 803 5.32 53.28 -23.38
N TYR A 804 4.83 52.05 -23.51
CA TYR A 804 4.60 51.37 -24.79
C TYR A 804 3.11 51.48 -25.20
N PRO A 805 2.73 52.37 -26.14
CA PRO A 805 1.34 52.51 -26.59
C PRO A 805 0.83 51.23 -27.22
N VAL A 806 -0.42 50.89 -26.92
CA VAL A 806 -1.19 49.93 -27.72
C VAL A 806 -1.36 50.51 -29.13
N ARG A 807 -0.87 49.78 -30.14
CA ARG A 807 -0.97 50.10 -31.57
C ARG A 807 -1.58 48.90 -32.30
N GLY A 808 -2.03 49.08 -33.54
CA GLY A 808 -2.43 47.95 -34.38
C GLY A 808 -1.22 47.09 -34.78
N ARG A 809 -1.38 45.76 -34.80
CA ARG A 809 -0.33 44.84 -35.23
C ARG A 809 0.17 45.12 -36.66
N GLY A 810 1.43 44.78 -36.93
CA GLY A 810 2.06 44.91 -38.24
C GLY A 810 2.66 46.29 -38.56
N GLY A 811 2.68 47.20 -37.58
CA GLY A 811 3.43 48.46 -37.63
C GLY A 811 4.93 48.28 -37.31
N GLN A 812 5.71 49.35 -37.40
CA GLN A 812 7.16 49.36 -37.05
C GLN A 812 7.43 49.55 -35.54
N GLY A 813 6.38 49.72 -34.73
CA GLY A 813 6.52 49.98 -33.30
C GLY A 813 7.09 51.35 -32.96
N VAL A 814 7.46 51.54 -31.70
CA VAL A 814 8.09 52.72 -31.09
C VAL A 814 9.52 52.40 -30.66
N MET A 815 10.29 53.39 -30.17
CA MET A 815 11.60 53.09 -29.58
C MET A 815 11.50 52.41 -28.21
N ALA A 816 12.35 51.41 -27.98
CA ALA A 816 12.50 50.70 -26.70
C ALA A 816 13.91 50.83 -26.09
N MET A 817 14.82 51.55 -26.76
CA MET A 817 16.18 51.86 -26.31
C MET A 817 16.67 53.15 -26.97
N ASP A 818 17.79 53.72 -26.50
CA ASP A 818 18.40 54.91 -27.09
C ASP A 818 18.86 54.67 -28.54
N LYS A 819 18.66 55.67 -29.42
CA LYS A 819 19.02 55.59 -30.85
C LYS A 819 20.49 55.25 -31.10
N ALA A 820 21.38 55.60 -30.16
CA ALA A 820 22.81 55.33 -30.29
C ALA A 820 23.17 53.86 -29.96
N MET A 821 22.25 53.08 -29.39
CA MET A 821 22.43 51.66 -29.04
C MET A 821 23.77 51.39 -28.34
N ARG A 822 24.15 52.26 -27.39
CA ARG A 822 25.51 52.29 -26.79
C ARG A 822 25.91 50.99 -26.09
N GLY A 823 24.94 50.15 -25.74
CA GLY A 823 25.15 48.82 -25.14
C GLY A 823 25.15 47.66 -26.15
N GLY A 824 25.08 47.93 -27.46
CA GLY A 824 24.88 46.92 -28.50
C GLY A 824 23.42 46.50 -28.66
N ALA A 825 23.20 45.45 -29.45
CA ALA A 825 21.87 44.88 -29.73
C ALA A 825 21.11 44.51 -28.45
N LEU A 826 19.77 44.60 -28.49
CA LEU A 826 18.93 44.07 -27.42
C LEU A 826 18.96 42.54 -27.41
N VAL A 827 19.03 41.94 -26.21
CA VAL A 827 19.09 40.48 -26.02
C VAL A 827 17.84 39.96 -25.32
N ALA A 828 17.27 40.73 -24.40
CA ALA A 828 16.06 40.34 -23.69
C ALA A 828 15.20 41.55 -23.32
N SER A 829 13.87 41.39 -23.39
CA SER A 829 12.93 42.37 -22.88
C SER A 829 11.66 41.70 -22.35
N PHE A 830 11.42 41.75 -21.03
CA PHE A 830 10.31 41.04 -20.39
C PHE A 830 9.83 41.70 -19.09
N PRO A 831 8.58 41.44 -18.66
CA PRO A 831 8.04 41.98 -17.42
C PRO A 831 8.73 41.40 -16.18
N VAL A 832 8.95 42.25 -15.19
CA VAL A 832 9.53 41.94 -13.87
C VAL A 832 8.78 42.70 -12.78
N ASP A 833 8.87 42.22 -11.56
CA ASP A 833 8.52 42.94 -10.34
C ASP A 833 9.78 43.47 -9.65
N MET A 834 9.65 44.47 -8.77
CA MET A 834 10.82 45.08 -8.11
C MET A 834 11.56 44.12 -7.19
N ASP A 835 10.81 43.19 -6.59
CA ASP A 835 11.29 42.16 -5.66
C ASP A 835 11.91 40.96 -6.40
N ASP A 836 11.68 40.87 -7.72
CA ASP A 836 12.29 39.83 -8.53
C ASP A 836 13.82 39.92 -8.56
N GLN A 837 14.41 38.82 -9.00
CA GLN A 837 15.81 38.77 -9.39
C GLN A 837 15.91 38.33 -10.85
N ILE A 838 17.05 38.59 -11.47
CA ILE A 838 17.35 38.08 -12.81
C ILE A 838 18.66 37.33 -12.82
N MET A 839 18.72 36.31 -13.68
CA MET A 839 19.93 35.57 -13.99
C MET A 839 20.38 35.94 -15.40
N LEU A 840 21.63 36.39 -15.56
CA LEU A 840 22.23 36.61 -16.86
C LEU A 840 23.32 35.56 -17.12
N ALA A 841 23.47 35.15 -18.38
CA ALA A 841 24.54 34.28 -18.84
C ALA A 841 25.28 34.91 -20.03
N THR A 842 26.61 34.72 -20.11
CA THR A 842 27.45 35.23 -21.19
C THR A 842 27.90 34.17 -22.17
N SER A 843 28.41 34.61 -23.32
CA SER A 843 29.03 33.77 -24.35
C SER A 843 30.26 32.99 -23.86
N THR A 844 30.84 33.32 -22.71
CA THR A 844 31.98 32.57 -22.13
C THR A 844 31.59 31.66 -20.96
N GLY A 845 30.30 31.52 -20.68
CA GLY A 845 29.80 30.67 -19.59
C GLY A 845 29.85 31.29 -18.19
N GLN A 846 29.98 32.62 -18.09
CA GLN A 846 29.76 33.32 -16.82
C GLN A 846 28.26 33.46 -16.57
N SER A 847 27.83 33.31 -15.31
CA SER A 847 26.46 33.66 -14.91
C SER A 847 26.43 34.53 -13.67
N ILE A 848 25.42 35.40 -13.58
CA ILE A 848 25.20 36.28 -12.43
C ILE A 848 23.71 36.35 -12.10
N ARG A 849 23.41 36.21 -10.80
CA ARG A 849 22.09 36.46 -10.22
C ARG A 849 22.09 37.84 -9.58
N VAL A 850 21.21 38.75 -10.01
CA VAL A 850 21.14 40.12 -9.50
C VAL A 850 19.69 40.52 -9.18
N PRO A 851 19.42 41.26 -8.08
CA PRO A 851 18.10 41.81 -7.82
C PRO A 851 17.68 42.88 -8.84
N VAL A 852 16.37 42.93 -9.14
CA VAL A 852 15.77 43.91 -10.05
C VAL A 852 15.77 45.32 -9.45
N ASP A 853 15.56 45.46 -8.14
CA ASP A 853 15.65 46.74 -7.40
C ASP A 853 16.95 47.54 -7.68
N GLY A 854 18.03 46.83 -8.04
CA GLY A 854 19.28 47.46 -8.45
C GLY A 854 19.28 48.10 -9.85
N ILE A 855 18.26 47.94 -10.69
CA ILE A 855 18.25 48.39 -12.08
C ILE A 855 17.42 49.66 -12.21
N SER A 856 17.99 50.70 -12.83
CA SER A 856 17.33 52.01 -12.87
C SER A 856 16.05 52.02 -13.71
N PHE A 857 14.99 52.58 -13.13
CA PHE A 857 13.79 52.97 -13.85
C PHE A 857 14.07 54.18 -14.75
N ARG A 858 13.73 54.08 -16.04
CA ARG A 858 14.01 55.08 -17.09
C ARG A 858 12.91 55.05 -18.16
N SER A 859 12.90 56.06 -19.02
CA SER A 859 12.07 56.10 -20.23
C SER A 859 12.31 54.89 -21.15
N ARG A 860 11.30 54.53 -21.94
CA ARG A 860 11.43 53.53 -23.00
C ARG A 860 12.57 53.87 -23.97
N SER A 861 12.81 55.14 -24.28
CA SER A 861 13.82 55.61 -25.25
C SER A 861 15.18 55.92 -24.63
N ALA A 862 15.34 55.78 -23.32
CA ALA A 862 16.60 56.02 -22.61
C ALA A 862 17.57 54.83 -22.74
N GLY A 863 18.85 55.10 -22.51
CA GLY A 863 19.88 54.06 -22.36
C GLY A 863 19.86 53.39 -20.98
N GLY A 864 20.55 52.26 -20.82
CA GLY A 864 20.61 51.48 -19.58
C GLY A 864 21.81 51.75 -18.67
N VAL A 865 21.75 51.23 -17.45
CA VAL A 865 22.87 51.15 -16.49
C VAL A 865 23.57 49.80 -16.61
N ARG A 866 24.83 49.71 -16.17
CA ARG A 866 25.57 48.43 -16.21
C ARG A 866 24.98 47.43 -15.21
N VAL A 867 24.44 46.32 -15.72
CA VAL A 867 23.89 45.20 -14.95
C VAL A 867 24.93 44.08 -14.82
N PHE A 868 25.60 43.74 -15.92
CA PHE A 868 26.65 42.73 -15.96
C PHE A 868 27.91 43.32 -16.62
N SER A 869 29.06 43.22 -15.94
CA SER A 869 30.35 43.63 -16.51
C SER A 869 30.92 42.50 -17.37
N THR A 870 30.80 42.60 -18.69
CA THR A 870 31.42 41.65 -19.63
C THR A 870 32.88 42.00 -19.91
N ALA A 871 33.71 41.00 -20.18
CA ALA A 871 35.07 41.18 -20.67
C ALA A 871 35.09 41.68 -22.14
N PRO A 872 36.22 42.21 -22.65
CA PRO A 872 36.33 42.56 -24.06
C PRO A 872 36.03 41.36 -24.97
N GLY A 873 35.04 41.50 -25.87
CA GLY A 873 34.58 40.43 -26.77
C GLY A 873 33.59 39.43 -26.15
N GLU A 874 33.20 39.63 -24.89
CA GLU A 874 32.18 38.84 -24.21
C GLU A 874 30.83 39.56 -24.26
N GLU A 875 29.77 38.81 -24.58
CA GLU A 875 28.41 39.32 -24.70
C GLU A 875 27.45 38.54 -23.81
N VAL A 876 26.41 39.21 -23.32
CA VAL A 876 25.26 38.56 -22.69
C VAL A 876 24.46 37.84 -23.76
N VAL A 877 24.17 36.56 -23.54
CA VAL A 877 23.46 35.70 -24.51
C VAL A 877 22.10 35.22 -24.03
N SER A 878 21.85 35.21 -22.72
CA SER A 878 20.57 34.79 -22.15
C SER A 878 20.30 35.53 -20.84
N VAL A 879 19.02 35.86 -20.61
CA VAL A 879 18.54 36.50 -19.38
C VAL A 879 17.25 35.81 -18.95
N ALA A 880 17.14 35.49 -17.66
CA ALA A 880 15.98 34.82 -17.06
C ALA A 880 15.45 35.60 -15.87
N ARG A 881 14.12 35.64 -15.72
CA ARG A 881 13.43 36.11 -14.52
C ARG A 881 13.49 35.04 -13.43
N ILE A 882 13.65 35.47 -12.18
CA ILE A 882 13.49 34.68 -10.96
C ILE A 882 12.44 35.43 -10.13
N ALA A 883 11.21 34.93 -10.11
CA ALA A 883 10.17 35.52 -9.29
C ALA A 883 10.49 35.30 -7.80
N GLU A 884 10.27 36.31 -6.96
CA GLU A 884 10.32 36.14 -5.51
C GLU A 884 8.95 35.61 -5.06
N GLN A 885 8.89 34.34 -4.62
CA GLN A 885 7.70 33.80 -3.99
C GLN A 885 7.66 34.35 -2.57
N GLY A 886 6.63 35.12 -2.23
CA GLY A 886 6.37 35.48 -0.84
C GLY A 886 6.23 34.18 -0.04
N ASP A 887 7.05 34.02 0.99
CA ASP A 887 6.90 32.94 1.97
C ASP A 887 5.44 32.94 2.42
N GLY A 888 4.68 31.92 1.99
CA GLY A 888 3.31 31.73 2.43
C GLY A 888 3.33 31.38 3.91
N GLU A 889 3.21 32.38 4.77
CA GLU A 889 2.72 32.16 6.13
C GLU A 889 1.30 31.58 5.99
N GLU A 890 1.21 30.24 6.04
CA GLU A 890 -0.05 29.54 6.29
C GLU A 890 -0.59 30.04 7.63
N THR A 891 -1.51 31.00 7.54
CA THR A 891 -2.38 31.38 8.64
C THR A 891 -3.30 30.19 8.87
N SER A 892 -2.96 29.38 9.86
CA SER A 892 -3.86 28.38 10.44
C SER A 892 -5.04 29.12 11.06
N GLU A 893 -6.20 29.04 10.40
CA GLU A 893 -7.48 29.28 11.04
C GLU A 893 -7.98 27.98 11.67
N ASP A 894 -8.48 28.10 12.91
CA ASP A 894 -8.86 27.06 13.88
C ASP A 894 -9.70 25.88 13.36
#